data_AF-A0A516P4B4-F1
#
_entry.id   AF-A0A516P4B4-F1
#
_cell.length_a   1.000
_cell.length_b   1.000
_cell.length_c   1.000
_cell.angle_alpha   90.00
_cell.angle_beta   90.00
_cell.angle_gamma   90.00
#
_symmetry.space_group_name_H-M   'P 1'
#
loop_
_entity.id
_entity.type
_entity.pdbx_description
1 polymer ?
#
loop_
_entity_poly.entity_id
_entity_poly.type
_entity_poly.pdbx_seq_one_letter_code
_entity_poly.pdbx_strand_id
1 'polypeptide(L)'
;MKNKSSLIKSFKAEWLKIKGLGLVPLAIIFGALIPTLLFTIGMFSENARLYDGLLTNAATKDVKETVSQFGGFFMLLLVIIAATRVTQIDHKNNGWTFLETQPVSKLSIYTSKFLVLVLLTLIMFAVYFLTSIIFSNITLFIFPQEGLQSGVDVYWQFQTFVRLFLLSLCIISFQLMLSIIIPGFIWPFAIGFVGFVINIVAAVLQKTYDFIPYNNVQTGLKFEDSFQLNHFLNYTEYLSLFWTVLFFVIGYLWYSRRGFKSAFLSSSKSKISTIIGIVVFAGIYFLITKPVYPKKFTDHSLISGSVQSPKPLKNVSITSQEFGDKIAEIPVENGLFTWNSKEGIPFGNYVLNYEGKSYPFIFSKGDHVHFDIKMDARQAAVVVKGTRKAEDLYNKLDNGGSTFYNYIVAEKLLTDKPSSFYKEAMKEWENELKNLKNFRTAENIYVADDFKEFQIQKKATRMLSALYDYQKMTSFTDKKFAPDRSFVSELESLIRKPSPLLYATDSYKSWKLKELLPKEGNKNPDSIVFVKLAQMPSGVAKDQLLSTQIIKMINLENDEVKRNLIFQQNIEGIQNPKFKSFVGRNLEIINNQQKGKPFPILAFEDEDGKKVSISQFKGKFVVIDFWATWCAPCKETSPVFDYQAKKNRNNDNIVFLSISIDEDKNKWKLDLKNTKSNVKQWWASDANILKELGVNSIPRFMMLDPDGKIYNANMPRPNETNFVDILEKAAGKNTDFFEHGF
;
A
#
# COMPACT_ATOMS: atom_id res chain seq x y z
N MET A 1 -46.46 -28.93 6.24
CA MET A 1 -45.67 -29.79 7.17
C MET A 1 -45.13 -31.10 6.56
N LYS A 2 -45.80 -31.77 5.58
CA LYS A 2 -45.30 -33.03 4.97
C LYS A 2 -43.89 -32.95 4.32
N ASN A 3 -43.49 -31.81 3.75
CA ASN A 3 -42.18 -31.66 3.08
C ASN A 3 -40.97 -31.52 4.04
N LYS A 4 -41.12 -30.90 5.21
CA LYS A 4 -40.02 -30.76 6.19
C LYS A 4 -39.58 -32.12 6.75
N SER A 5 -40.52 -33.04 6.97
CA SER A 5 -40.20 -34.40 7.43
C SER A 5 -39.43 -35.22 6.38
N SER A 6 -39.63 -34.96 5.09
CA SER A 6 -39.00 -35.71 3.99
C SER A 6 -37.53 -35.32 3.81
N LEU A 7 -37.20 -34.02 3.84
CA LEU A 7 -35.83 -33.54 3.73
C LEU A 7 -34.94 -34.03 4.89
N ILE A 8 -35.43 -33.99 6.13
CA ILE A 8 -34.66 -34.44 7.30
C ILE A 8 -34.36 -35.95 7.20
N LYS A 9 -35.34 -36.76 6.77
CA LYS A 9 -35.14 -38.20 6.55
C LYS A 9 -34.11 -38.45 5.45
N SER A 10 -34.23 -37.74 4.34
CA SER A 10 -33.28 -37.81 3.22
C SER A 10 -31.86 -37.42 3.65
N PHE A 11 -31.72 -36.35 4.44
CA PHE A 11 -30.44 -35.91 4.96
C PHE A 11 -29.80 -36.95 5.89
N LYS A 12 -30.58 -37.50 6.83
CA LYS A 12 -30.09 -38.58 7.71
C LYS A 12 -29.63 -39.80 6.91
N ALA A 13 -30.37 -40.17 5.87
CA ALA A 13 -29.99 -41.28 4.99
C ALA A 13 -28.69 -40.98 4.23
N GLU A 14 -28.55 -39.80 3.63
CA GLU A 14 -27.33 -39.39 2.94
C GLU A 14 -26.12 -39.28 3.88
N TRP A 15 -26.31 -38.79 5.11
CA TRP A 15 -25.26 -38.77 6.13
C TRP A 15 -24.82 -40.17 6.55
N LEU A 16 -25.75 -41.12 6.66
CA LEU A 16 -25.40 -42.51 6.96
C LEU A 16 -24.60 -43.16 5.82
N LYS A 17 -24.89 -42.82 4.56
CA LYS A 17 -24.16 -43.35 3.39
C LYS A 17 -22.67 -42.98 3.40
N ILE A 18 -22.30 -41.84 3.98
CA ILE A 18 -20.89 -41.44 4.05
C ILE A 18 -20.12 -42.14 5.18
N LYS A 19 -20.81 -42.90 6.05
CA LYS A 19 -20.16 -43.67 7.12
C LYS A 19 -19.24 -44.72 6.49
N GLY A 20 -17.97 -44.72 6.91
CA GLY A 20 -16.94 -45.61 6.35
C GLY A 20 -16.22 -45.07 5.10
N LEU A 21 -16.62 -43.90 4.55
CA LEU A 21 -15.86 -43.25 3.48
C LEU A 21 -14.63 -42.48 3.96
N GLY A 22 -14.45 -42.31 5.27
CA GLY A 22 -13.36 -41.52 5.85
C GLY A 22 -13.48 -40.01 5.69
N LEU A 23 -14.61 -39.49 5.17
CA LEU A 23 -14.78 -38.05 4.88
C LEU A 23 -14.80 -37.17 6.15
N VAL A 24 -15.39 -37.64 7.24
CA VAL A 24 -15.39 -36.88 8.52
C VAL A 24 -13.98 -36.83 9.13
N PRO A 25 -13.24 -37.94 9.29
CA PRO A 25 -11.83 -37.88 9.67
C PRO A 25 -10.98 -36.99 8.76
N LEU A 26 -11.18 -37.06 7.44
CA LEU A 26 -10.47 -36.22 6.48
C LEU A 26 -10.73 -34.73 6.71
N ALA A 27 -11.99 -34.35 6.94
CA ALA A 27 -12.38 -32.97 7.27
C ALA A 27 -11.72 -32.48 8.56
N ILE A 28 -11.64 -33.34 9.59
CA ILE A 28 -10.96 -33.01 10.85
C ILE A 28 -9.45 -32.83 10.62
N ILE A 29 -8.81 -33.78 9.92
CA ILE A 29 -7.37 -33.72 9.63
C ILE A 29 -7.03 -32.45 8.84
N PHE A 30 -7.76 -32.17 7.75
CA PHE A 30 -7.51 -30.99 6.92
C PHE A 30 -7.77 -29.67 7.67
N GLY A 31 -8.76 -29.65 8.58
CA GLY A 31 -9.00 -28.52 9.48
C GLY A 31 -7.83 -28.26 10.43
N ALA A 32 -7.30 -29.32 11.04
CA ALA A 32 -6.25 -29.22 12.06
C ALA A 32 -4.84 -29.04 11.50
N LEU A 33 -4.60 -29.36 10.22
CA LEU A 33 -3.26 -29.53 9.68
C LEU A 33 -2.41 -28.25 9.71
N ILE A 34 -2.92 -27.13 9.19
CA ILE A 34 -2.17 -25.87 9.18
C ILE A 34 -1.91 -25.36 10.62
N PRO A 35 -2.93 -25.27 11.51
CA PRO A 35 -2.67 -24.83 12.88
C PRO A 35 -1.67 -25.71 13.63
N THR A 36 -1.74 -27.05 13.43
CA THR A 36 -0.78 -27.99 14.04
C THR A 36 0.64 -27.78 13.50
N LEU A 37 0.77 -27.54 12.18
CA LEU A 37 2.06 -27.29 11.55
C LEU A 37 2.68 -26.00 12.08
N LEU A 38 1.91 -24.90 12.11
CA LEU A 38 2.35 -23.63 12.69
C LEU A 38 2.76 -23.78 14.14
N PHE A 39 1.95 -24.46 14.95
CA PHE A 39 2.27 -24.76 16.34
C PHE A 39 3.62 -25.48 16.46
N THR A 40 3.78 -26.57 15.70
CA THR A 40 4.99 -27.39 15.75
C THR A 40 6.23 -26.59 15.34
N ILE A 41 6.17 -25.85 14.23
CA ILE A 41 7.27 -24.99 13.79
C ILE A 41 7.53 -23.90 14.84
N GLY A 42 6.47 -23.29 15.37
CA GLY A 42 6.50 -22.28 16.41
C GLY A 42 7.07 -22.77 17.74
N MET A 43 7.14 -24.08 18.01
CA MET A 43 7.84 -24.63 19.17
C MET A 43 9.37 -24.64 18.97
N PHE A 44 9.84 -24.90 17.75
CA PHE A 44 11.27 -25.10 17.45
C PHE A 44 11.97 -23.91 16.79
N SER A 45 11.23 -22.94 16.27
CA SER A 45 11.78 -21.79 15.52
C SER A 45 11.40 -20.48 16.17
N GLU A 46 12.41 -19.74 16.66
CA GLU A 46 12.25 -18.35 17.13
C GLU A 46 11.72 -17.44 16.01
N ASN A 47 12.23 -17.63 14.79
CA ASN A 47 11.81 -16.84 13.63
C ASN A 47 10.31 -17.03 13.32
N ALA A 48 9.77 -18.23 13.52
CA ALA A 48 8.35 -18.49 13.32
C ALA A 48 7.46 -17.86 14.40
N ARG A 49 8.05 -17.44 15.52
CA ARG A 49 7.35 -16.72 16.59
C ARG A 49 7.44 -15.20 16.42
N LEU A 50 8.20 -14.67 15.46
CA LEU A 50 8.37 -13.23 15.31
C LEU A 50 7.00 -12.52 15.22
N TYR A 51 6.83 -11.53 16.07
CA TYR A 51 5.69 -10.63 16.08
C TYR A 51 6.23 -9.22 15.92
N ASP A 52 5.74 -8.56 14.88
CA ASP A 52 6.17 -7.24 14.46
C ASP A 52 5.54 -6.12 15.30
N GLY A 53 4.49 -6.41 16.09
CA GLY A 53 3.69 -5.43 16.82
C GLY A 53 2.44 -5.02 16.04
N LEU A 54 1.60 -4.13 16.55
CA LEU A 54 0.23 -3.74 16.12
C LEU A 54 -0.84 -4.68 16.69
N LEU A 55 -1.42 -4.22 17.81
CA LEU A 55 -2.28 -4.98 18.70
C LEU A 55 -3.30 -5.87 17.97
N THR A 56 -3.14 -7.17 18.15
CA THR A 56 -4.06 -8.23 17.75
C THR A 56 -4.05 -9.32 18.81
N ASN A 57 -5.01 -10.24 18.75
CA ASN A 57 -5.01 -11.43 19.59
C ASN A 57 -4.23 -12.55 18.88
N ALA A 58 -3.54 -13.41 19.62
CA ALA A 58 -2.70 -14.48 19.06
C ALA A 58 -3.45 -15.34 18.03
N ALA A 59 -4.69 -15.74 18.33
CA ALA A 59 -5.52 -16.51 17.41
C ALA A 59 -5.88 -15.72 16.13
N THR A 60 -6.08 -14.41 16.24
CA THR A 60 -6.37 -13.55 15.08
C THR A 60 -5.15 -13.42 14.19
N LYS A 61 -3.95 -13.27 14.77
CA LYS A 61 -2.68 -13.25 14.04
C LYS A 61 -2.51 -14.53 13.21
N ASP A 62 -2.56 -15.69 13.85
CA ASP A 62 -2.31 -16.96 13.18
C ASP A 62 -3.36 -17.28 12.11
N VAL A 63 -4.64 -16.96 12.37
CA VAL A 63 -5.69 -17.14 11.36
C VAL A 63 -5.49 -16.18 10.18
N LYS A 64 -5.16 -14.91 10.42
CA LYS A 64 -4.89 -13.93 9.37
C LYS A 64 -3.78 -14.42 8.44
N GLU A 65 -2.70 -14.95 9.00
CA GLU A 65 -1.55 -15.46 8.22
C GLU A 65 -1.83 -16.75 7.43
N THR A 66 -2.89 -17.50 7.80
CA THR A 66 -3.14 -18.86 7.26
C THR A 66 -4.46 -19.09 6.56
N VAL A 67 -5.44 -18.21 6.73
CA VAL A 67 -6.81 -18.41 6.21
C VAL A 67 -6.83 -18.54 4.69
N SER A 68 -5.93 -17.82 4.00
CA SER A 68 -5.80 -17.85 2.55
C SER A 68 -5.30 -19.20 2.05
N GLN A 69 -4.29 -19.77 2.70
CA GLN A 69 -3.72 -21.08 2.39
C GLN A 69 -4.71 -22.19 2.76
N PHE A 70 -5.38 -22.07 3.90
CA PHE A 70 -6.41 -23.02 4.33
C PHE A 70 -7.57 -23.10 3.34
N GLY A 71 -8.17 -21.95 3.01
CA GLY A 71 -9.29 -21.88 2.08
C GLY A 71 -8.88 -22.16 0.63
N GLY A 72 -7.71 -21.68 0.21
CA GLY A 72 -7.20 -21.82 -1.16
C GLY A 72 -6.67 -23.21 -1.47
N PHE A 73 -6.37 -24.04 -0.46
CA PHE A 73 -5.84 -25.39 -0.63
C PHE A 73 -6.73 -26.46 0.00
N PHE A 74 -6.76 -26.54 1.32
CA PHE A 74 -7.37 -27.66 2.05
C PHE A 74 -8.88 -27.70 1.91
N MET A 75 -9.54 -26.53 1.95
CA MET A 75 -10.98 -26.45 1.72
C MET A 75 -11.35 -26.92 0.31
N LEU A 76 -10.66 -26.42 -0.72
CA LEU A 76 -10.93 -26.84 -2.10
C LEU A 76 -10.70 -28.34 -2.28
N LEU A 77 -9.59 -28.87 -1.75
CA LEU A 77 -9.26 -30.28 -1.84
C LEU A 77 -10.32 -31.16 -1.16
N LEU A 78 -10.77 -30.79 0.05
CA LEU A 78 -11.85 -31.51 0.74
C LEU A 78 -13.13 -31.53 -0.11
N VAL A 79 -13.55 -30.37 -0.62
CA VAL A 79 -14.80 -30.25 -1.38
C VAL A 79 -14.75 -31.09 -2.66
N ILE A 80 -13.63 -31.08 -3.39
CA ILE A 80 -13.44 -31.90 -4.60
C ILE A 80 -13.57 -33.39 -4.26
N ILE A 81 -12.86 -33.85 -3.22
CA ILE A 81 -12.89 -35.26 -2.79
C ILE A 81 -14.28 -35.66 -2.30
N ALA A 82 -14.86 -34.87 -1.40
CA ALA A 82 -16.13 -35.18 -0.76
C ALA A 82 -17.28 -35.21 -1.77
N ALA A 83 -17.38 -34.20 -2.66
CA ALA A 83 -18.42 -34.15 -3.67
C ALA A 83 -18.36 -35.38 -4.60
N THR A 84 -17.16 -35.71 -5.06
CA THR A 84 -16.94 -36.87 -5.93
C THR A 84 -17.29 -38.18 -5.22
N ARG A 85 -16.90 -38.36 -3.96
CA ARG A 85 -17.15 -39.59 -3.20
C ARG A 85 -18.62 -39.77 -2.83
N VAL A 86 -19.30 -38.68 -2.45
CA VAL A 86 -20.73 -38.71 -2.08
C VAL A 86 -21.59 -39.17 -3.27
N THR A 87 -21.31 -38.69 -4.48
CA THR A 87 -22.11 -39.06 -5.67
C THR A 87 -21.65 -40.38 -6.28
N GLN A 88 -20.38 -40.77 -6.12
CA GLN A 88 -19.86 -42.06 -6.60
C GLN A 88 -20.64 -43.23 -6.00
N ILE A 89 -21.08 -43.14 -4.74
CA ILE A 89 -21.89 -44.20 -4.10
C ILE A 89 -23.16 -44.47 -4.91
N ASP A 90 -23.81 -43.43 -5.42
CA ASP A 90 -25.05 -43.60 -6.17
C ASP A 90 -24.76 -44.17 -7.57
N HIS A 91 -23.65 -43.75 -8.20
CA HIS A 91 -23.23 -44.25 -9.52
C HIS A 91 -22.76 -45.70 -9.50
N LYS A 92 -22.26 -46.17 -8.36
CA LYS A 92 -21.83 -47.56 -8.20
C LYS A 92 -23.05 -48.49 -8.24
N ASN A 93 -22.93 -49.59 -8.99
CA ASN A 93 -23.93 -50.67 -9.06
C ASN A 93 -25.36 -50.20 -9.41
N ASN A 94 -25.51 -49.17 -10.26
CA ASN A 94 -26.81 -48.59 -10.61
C ASN A 94 -27.64 -48.11 -9.40
N GLY A 95 -27.01 -47.71 -8.29
CA GLY A 95 -27.69 -47.21 -7.08
C GLY A 95 -28.72 -46.10 -7.33
N TRP A 96 -28.57 -45.35 -8.42
CA TRP A 96 -29.55 -44.39 -8.93
C TRP A 96 -30.96 -44.94 -9.16
N THR A 97 -31.11 -46.20 -9.57
CA THR A 97 -32.45 -46.80 -9.78
C THR A 97 -33.18 -47.01 -8.45
N PHE A 98 -32.45 -47.36 -7.40
CA PHE A 98 -32.98 -47.49 -6.04
C PHE A 98 -33.35 -46.15 -5.39
N LEU A 99 -32.75 -45.04 -5.84
CA LEU A 99 -33.14 -43.71 -5.37
C LEU A 99 -34.50 -43.26 -5.90
N GLU A 100 -34.91 -43.74 -7.08
CA GLU A 100 -36.18 -43.36 -7.72
C GLU A 100 -37.39 -44.09 -7.15
N THR A 101 -37.17 -45.24 -6.50
CA THR A 101 -38.23 -46.00 -5.84
C THR A 101 -38.50 -45.51 -4.42
N GLN A 102 -37.70 -44.57 -3.90
CA GLN A 102 -37.91 -44.01 -2.57
C GLN A 102 -39.10 -43.04 -2.54
N PRO A 103 -39.92 -43.03 -1.48
CA PRO A 103 -41.03 -42.08 -1.30
C PRO A 103 -40.53 -40.69 -0.87
N VAL A 104 -39.46 -40.19 -1.51
CA VAL A 104 -38.77 -38.95 -1.19
C VAL A 104 -38.60 -38.16 -2.49
N SER A 105 -38.78 -36.83 -2.44
CA SER A 105 -38.66 -36.02 -3.64
C SER A 105 -37.21 -35.98 -4.15
N LYS A 106 -37.03 -35.98 -5.48
CA LYS A 106 -35.71 -35.79 -6.13
C LYS A 106 -34.98 -34.54 -5.62
N LEU A 107 -35.73 -33.48 -5.31
CA LEU A 107 -35.18 -32.25 -4.75
C LEU A 107 -34.64 -32.47 -3.33
N SER A 108 -35.37 -33.22 -2.50
CA SER A 108 -34.92 -33.55 -1.14
C SER A 108 -33.63 -34.37 -1.15
N ILE A 109 -33.49 -35.33 -2.07
CA ILE A 109 -32.26 -36.14 -2.22
C ILE A 109 -31.09 -35.27 -2.66
N TYR A 110 -31.26 -34.48 -3.72
CA TYR A 110 -30.22 -33.58 -4.23
C TYR A 110 -29.78 -32.55 -3.18
N THR A 111 -30.74 -31.91 -2.51
CA THR A 111 -30.49 -30.95 -1.42
C THR A 111 -29.77 -31.63 -0.25
N SER A 112 -30.11 -32.88 0.06
CA SER A 112 -29.46 -33.62 1.14
C SER A 112 -27.98 -33.84 0.86
N LYS A 113 -27.59 -34.18 -0.38
CA LYS A 113 -26.17 -34.31 -0.77
C LYS A 113 -25.43 -32.99 -0.63
N PHE A 114 -26.04 -31.91 -1.10
CA PHE A 114 -25.50 -30.56 -0.90
C PHE A 114 -25.28 -30.24 0.58
N LEU A 115 -26.27 -30.51 1.44
CA LEU A 115 -26.18 -30.27 2.88
C LEU A 115 -25.14 -31.16 3.57
N VAL A 116 -24.92 -32.40 3.11
CA VAL A 116 -23.84 -33.26 3.61
C VAL A 116 -22.48 -32.63 3.34
N LEU A 117 -22.26 -32.12 2.12
CA LEU A 117 -21.02 -31.43 1.76
C LEU A 117 -20.84 -30.14 2.56
N VAL A 118 -21.90 -29.35 2.73
CA VAL A 118 -21.90 -28.16 3.60
C VAL A 118 -21.50 -28.53 5.02
N LEU A 119 -22.08 -29.57 5.61
CA LEU A 119 -21.77 -29.98 6.98
C LEU A 119 -20.32 -30.48 7.12
N LEU A 120 -19.80 -31.24 6.16
CA LEU A 120 -18.39 -31.67 6.16
C LEU A 120 -17.44 -30.46 6.13
N THR A 121 -17.73 -29.47 5.30
CA THR A 121 -16.95 -28.23 5.23
C THR A 121 -17.05 -27.41 6.52
N LEU A 122 -18.24 -27.33 7.13
CA LEU A 122 -18.44 -26.66 8.43
C LEU A 122 -17.67 -27.35 9.57
N ILE A 123 -17.62 -28.68 9.59
CA ILE A 123 -16.79 -29.44 10.54
C ILE A 123 -15.31 -29.07 10.37
N MET A 124 -14.82 -29.04 9.13
CA MET A 124 -13.44 -28.65 8.84
C MET A 124 -13.14 -27.22 9.31
N PHE A 125 -14.04 -26.27 9.08
CA PHE A 125 -13.89 -24.89 9.57
C PHE A 125 -13.88 -24.81 11.09
N ALA A 126 -14.82 -25.47 11.76
CA ALA A 126 -14.89 -25.49 13.21
C ALA A 126 -13.58 -26.04 13.81
N VAL A 127 -13.02 -27.10 13.24
CA VAL A 127 -11.74 -27.66 13.65
C VAL A 127 -10.59 -26.68 13.40
N TYR A 128 -10.53 -26.04 12.23
CA TYR A 128 -9.52 -25.04 11.91
C TYR A 128 -9.50 -23.89 12.92
N PHE A 129 -10.64 -23.21 13.14
CA PHE A 129 -10.71 -22.10 14.10
C PHE A 129 -10.44 -22.57 15.54
N LEU A 130 -10.97 -23.71 15.96
CA LEU A 130 -10.75 -24.23 17.31
C LEU A 130 -9.29 -24.57 17.57
N THR A 131 -8.64 -25.26 16.63
CA THR A 131 -7.22 -25.64 16.75
C THR A 131 -6.30 -24.43 16.67
N SER A 132 -6.60 -23.44 15.80
CA SER A 132 -5.91 -22.15 15.81
C SER A 132 -6.02 -21.48 17.18
N ILE A 133 -7.23 -21.32 17.73
CA ILE A 133 -7.41 -20.69 19.05
C ILE A 133 -6.61 -21.42 20.13
N ILE A 134 -6.71 -22.75 20.20
CA ILE A 134 -6.01 -23.54 21.22
C ILE A 134 -4.49 -23.38 21.07
N PHE A 135 -3.95 -23.64 19.89
CA PHE A 135 -2.50 -23.65 19.70
C PHE A 135 -1.88 -22.26 19.79
N SER A 136 -2.50 -21.21 19.26
CA SER A 136 -1.98 -19.84 19.39
C SER A 136 -1.88 -19.41 20.85
N ASN A 137 -2.88 -19.77 21.67
CA ASN A 137 -2.85 -19.44 23.11
C ASN A 137 -1.84 -20.30 23.89
N ILE A 138 -1.65 -21.57 23.53
CA ILE A 138 -0.58 -22.41 24.12
C ILE A 138 0.79 -21.83 23.77
N THR A 139 1.03 -21.50 22.50
CA THR A 139 2.30 -20.89 22.06
C THR A 139 2.57 -19.58 22.80
N LEU A 140 1.56 -18.70 22.93
CA LEU A 140 1.70 -17.45 23.68
C LEU A 140 1.95 -17.68 25.18
N PHE A 141 1.35 -18.71 25.77
CA PHE A 141 1.58 -19.07 27.17
C PHE A 141 3.02 -19.56 27.42
N ILE A 142 3.56 -20.38 26.51
CA ILE A 142 4.93 -20.90 26.61
C ILE A 142 5.95 -19.81 26.26
N PHE A 143 5.66 -18.99 25.27
CA PHE A 143 6.54 -17.93 24.77
C PHE A 143 5.80 -16.58 24.77
N PRO A 144 5.71 -15.89 25.93
CA PRO A 144 5.04 -14.59 26.03
C PRO A 144 5.66 -13.54 25.11
N GLN A 145 4.81 -12.73 24.47
CA GLN A 145 5.22 -11.66 23.56
C GLN A 145 4.58 -10.34 23.97
N GLU A 146 5.38 -9.28 24.04
CA GLU A 146 4.88 -7.94 24.33
C GLU A 146 3.87 -7.49 23.26
N GLY A 147 2.71 -6.99 23.69
CA GLY A 147 1.65 -6.47 22.82
C GLY A 147 0.70 -7.52 22.24
N LEU A 148 1.03 -8.81 22.27
CA LEU A 148 0.13 -9.87 21.79
C LEU A 148 -0.82 -10.31 22.91
N GLN A 149 -2.13 -10.18 22.68
CA GLN A 149 -3.14 -10.51 23.70
C GLN A 149 -3.58 -11.97 23.59
N SER A 150 -3.85 -12.58 24.74
CA SER A 150 -4.56 -13.86 24.80
C SER A 150 -6.05 -13.66 24.47
N GLY A 151 -6.70 -14.71 23.99
CA GLY A 151 -8.12 -14.68 23.65
C GLY A 151 -8.40 -14.47 22.15
N VAL A 152 -9.60 -13.97 21.84
CA VAL A 152 -10.17 -14.00 20.48
C VAL A 152 -10.98 -12.74 20.20
N ASP A 153 -10.75 -12.10 19.05
CA ASP A 153 -11.66 -11.10 18.51
C ASP A 153 -12.88 -11.80 17.91
N VAL A 154 -13.96 -11.89 18.70
CA VAL A 154 -15.15 -12.67 18.34
C VAL A 154 -15.83 -12.11 17.08
N TYR A 155 -15.87 -10.79 16.94
CA TYR A 155 -16.52 -10.17 15.78
C TYR A 155 -15.73 -10.45 14.51
N TRP A 156 -14.40 -10.25 14.55
CA TRP A 156 -13.52 -10.53 13.41
C TRP A 156 -13.57 -12.00 13.01
N GLN A 157 -13.46 -12.91 13.98
CA GLN A 157 -13.52 -14.36 13.70
C GLN A 157 -14.86 -14.76 13.10
N PHE A 158 -15.96 -14.22 13.63
CA PHE A 158 -17.29 -14.48 13.09
C PHE A 158 -17.41 -13.98 11.65
N GLN A 159 -16.96 -12.76 11.36
CA GLN A 159 -16.97 -12.22 9.99
C GLN A 159 -16.11 -13.08 9.06
N THR A 160 -14.90 -13.44 9.46
CA THR A 160 -13.98 -14.29 8.68
C THR A 160 -14.59 -15.68 8.43
N PHE A 161 -15.21 -16.30 9.44
CA PHE A 161 -15.93 -17.56 9.30
C PHE A 161 -17.08 -17.46 8.30
N VAL A 162 -17.94 -16.44 8.42
CA VAL A 162 -19.09 -16.25 7.51
C VAL A 162 -18.61 -16.05 6.08
N ARG A 163 -17.56 -15.23 5.87
CA ARG A 163 -16.98 -15.03 4.55
C ARG A 163 -16.46 -16.33 3.96
N LEU A 164 -15.65 -17.09 4.70
CA LEU A 164 -15.13 -18.38 4.27
C LEU A 164 -16.25 -19.37 3.93
N PHE A 165 -17.30 -19.40 4.76
CA PHE A 165 -18.50 -20.19 4.52
C PHE A 165 -19.16 -19.83 3.18
N LEU A 166 -19.47 -18.55 2.96
CA LEU A 166 -20.10 -18.10 1.73
C LEU A 166 -19.23 -18.37 0.49
N LEU A 167 -17.91 -18.17 0.60
CA LEU A 167 -16.97 -18.49 -0.48
C LEU A 167 -16.99 -19.97 -0.83
N SER A 168 -17.11 -20.87 0.14
CA SER A 168 -17.11 -22.33 -0.08
C SER A 168 -18.33 -22.85 -0.86
N LEU A 169 -19.49 -22.19 -0.73
CA LEU A 169 -20.76 -22.70 -1.27
C LEU A 169 -20.74 -22.84 -2.80
N CYS A 170 -20.03 -21.95 -3.50
CA CYS A 170 -19.97 -22.00 -4.96
C CYS A 170 -19.25 -23.25 -5.45
N ILE A 171 -18.14 -23.63 -4.79
CA ILE A 171 -17.37 -24.82 -5.15
C ILE A 171 -18.11 -26.09 -4.74
N ILE A 172 -18.77 -26.08 -3.58
CA ILE A 172 -19.62 -27.20 -3.14
C ILE A 172 -20.70 -27.47 -4.21
N SER A 173 -21.40 -26.43 -4.64
CA SER A 173 -22.47 -26.59 -5.63
C SER A 173 -21.95 -26.94 -7.02
N PHE A 174 -20.86 -26.30 -7.45
CA PHE A 174 -20.21 -26.60 -8.74
C PHE A 174 -19.76 -28.05 -8.79
N GLN A 175 -19.09 -28.52 -7.74
CA GLN A 175 -18.58 -29.87 -7.70
C GLN A 175 -19.67 -30.92 -7.56
N LEU A 176 -20.68 -30.67 -6.73
CA LEU A 176 -21.84 -31.55 -6.68
C LEU A 176 -22.50 -31.69 -8.05
N MET A 177 -22.66 -30.58 -8.79
CA MET A 177 -23.20 -30.59 -10.15
C MET A 177 -22.32 -31.46 -11.07
N LEU A 178 -21.01 -31.25 -11.10
CA LEU A 178 -20.09 -32.03 -11.94
C LEU A 178 -20.11 -33.52 -11.61
N SER A 179 -20.02 -33.87 -10.32
CA SER A 179 -19.97 -35.26 -9.87
C SER A 179 -21.30 -36.00 -10.01
N ILE A 180 -22.41 -35.27 -10.23
CA ILE A 180 -23.70 -35.86 -10.61
C ILE A 180 -23.78 -36.08 -12.12
N ILE A 181 -23.36 -35.10 -12.92
CA ILE A 181 -23.42 -35.14 -14.38
C ILE A 181 -22.49 -36.23 -14.94
N ILE A 182 -21.30 -36.35 -14.38
CA ILE A 182 -20.26 -37.24 -14.88
C ILE A 182 -20.18 -38.46 -13.95
N PRO A 183 -20.49 -39.68 -14.45
CA PRO A 183 -20.40 -40.88 -13.64
C PRO A 183 -18.94 -41.24 -13.31
N GLY A 184 -18.72 -41.79 -12.13
CA GLY A 184 -17.41 -42.26 -11.66
C GLY A 184 -16.63 -41.24 -10.85
N PHE A 185 -15.41 -41.60 -10.46
CA PHE A 185 -14.56 -40.79 -9.58
C PHE A 185 -13.56 -39.92 -10.34
N ILE A 186 -12.92 -40.47 -11.37
CA ILE A 186 -11.72 -39.90 -11.98
C ILE A 186 -12.00 -38.54 -12.64
N TRP A 187 -13.04 -38.44 -13.46
CA TRP A 187 -13.30 -37.24 -14.25
C TRP A 187 -13.80 -36.03 -13.45
N PRO A 188 -14.80 -36.15 -12.55
CA PRO A 188 -15.18 -35.04 -11.68
C PRO A 188 -14.02 -34.55 -10.81
N PHE A 189 -13.23 -35.48 -10.26
CA PHE A 189 -12.04 -35.16 -9.49
C PHE A 189 -11.00 -34.41 -10.33
N ALA A 190 -10.68 -34.90 -11.53
CA ALA A 190 -9.70 -34.30 -12.43
C ALA A 190 -10.10 -32.88 -12.86
N ILE A 191 -11.37 -32.66 -13.23
CA ILE A 191 -11.88 -31.32 -13.58
C ILE A 191 -11.77 -30.37 -12.38
N GLY A 192 -12.09 -30.88 -11.19
CA GLY A 192 -11.89 -30.17 -9.94
C GLY A 192 -10.47 -29.75 -9.68
N PHE A 193 -9.56 -30.71 -9.82
CA PHE A 193 -8.15 -30.53 -9.62
C PHE A 193 -7.56 -29.53 -10.63
N VAL A 194 -8.00 -29.55 -11.89
CA VAL A 194 -7.64 -28.53 -12.89
C VAL A 194 -8.13 -27.14 -12.48
N GLY A 195 -9.38 -27.02 -12.01
CA GLY A 195 -9.89 -25.75 -11.47
C GLY A 195 -9.07 -25.23 -10.29
N PHE A 196 -8.65 -26.13 -9.41
CA PHE A 196 -7.73 -25.86 -8.31
C PHE A 196 -6.33 -25.43 -8.79
N VAL A 197 -5.75 -26.07 -9.80
CA VAL A 197 -4.44 -25.68 -10.37
C VAL A 197 -4.53 -24.31 -11.05
N ILE A 198 -5.59 -24.04 -11.82
CA ILE A 198 -5.84 -22.73 -12.44
C ILE A 198 -5.87 -21.63 -11.36
N ASN A 199 -6.44 -21.94 -10.20
CA ASN A 199 -6.47 -21.01 -9.08
C ASN A 199 -5.06 -20.62 -8.59
N ILE A 200 -4.17 -21.62 -8.41
CA ILE A 200 -2.77 -21.39 -8.02
C ILE A 200 -2.06 -20.55 -9.09
N VAL A 201 -2.21 -20.90 -10.37
CA VAL A 201 -1.57 -20.17 -11.47
C VAL A 201 -2.04 -18.71 -11.52
N ALA A 202 -3.34 -18.47 -11.35
CA ALA A 202 -3.89 -17.12 -11.31
C ALA A 202 -3.36 -16.30 -10.12
N ALA A 203 -3.16 -16.92 -8.96
CA ALA A 203 -2.56 -16.29 -7.79
C ALA A 203 -1.11 -15.85 -8.08
N VAL A 204 -0.30 -16.73 -8.68
CA VAL A 204 1.09 -16.43 -9.09
C VAL A 204 1.14 -15.29 -10.12
N LEU A 205 0.21 -15.27 -11.08
CA LEU A 205 0.13 -14.21 -12.10
C LEU A 205 -0.51 -12.90 -11.59
N GLN A 206 -0.95 -12.84 -10.34
CA GLN A 206 -1.68 -11.72 -9.74
C GLN A 206 -2.94 -11.29 -10.55
N LYS A 207 -3.52 -12.22 -11.32
CA LYS A 207 -4.73 -11.96 -12.12
C LYS A 207 -5.98 -12.46 -11.41
N THR A 208 -7.09 -11.77 -11.64
CA THR A 208 -8.43 -12.17 -11.16
C THR A 208 -9.30 -12.51 -12.37
N TYR A 209 -10.04 -13.62 -12.25
CA TYR A 209 -10.92 -14.19 -13.26
C TYR A 209 -12.28 -14.47 -12.61
N ASP A 210 -13.10 -13.42 -12.46
CA ASP A 210 -14.38 -13.46 -11.75
C ASP A 210 -15.37 -14.51 -12.32
N PHE A 211 -15.20 -14.90 -13.60
CA PHE A 211 -16.01 -15.93 -14.26
C PHE A 211 -15.62 -17.37 -13.90
N ILE A 212 -14.50 -17.59 -13.20
CA ILE A 212 -14.03 -18.91 -12.77
C ILE A 212 -14.37 -19.08 -11.27
N PRO A 213 -15.28 -20.00 -10.89
CA PRO A 213 -15.69 -20.16 -9.48
C PRO A 213 -14.52 -20.40 -8.51
N TYR A 214 -13.53 -21.21 -8.90
CA TYR A 214 -12.32 -21.45 -8.09
C TYR A 214 -11.50 -20.18 -7.85
N ASN A 215 -11.40 -19.30 -8.85
CA ASN A 215 -10.66 -18.06 -8.72
C ASN A 215 -11.42 -17.01 -7.90
N ASN A 216 -12.76 -17.05 -7.89
CA ASN A 216 -13.57 -16.22 -6.99
C ASN A 216 -13.23 -16.48 -5.52
N VAL A 217 -13.05 -17.75 -5.13
CA VAL A 217 -12.62 -18.12 -3.77
C VAL A 217 -11.28 -17.48 -3.42
N GLN A 218 -10.27 -17.62 -4.27
CA GLN A 218 -8.96 -17.02 -4.02
C GLN A 218 -9.01 -15.50 -3.97
N THR A 219 -9.80 -14.88 -4.85
CA THR A 219 -9.98 -13.43 -4.86
C THR A 219 -10.59 -12.95 -3.53
N GLY A 220 -11.57 -13.68 -3.00
CA GLY A 220 -12.14 -13.41 -1.67
C GLY A 220 -11.17 -13.69 -0.51
N LEU A 221 -10.29 -14.68 -0.64
CA LEU A 221 -9.31 -15.06 0.38
C LEU A 221 -8.04 -14.19 0.40
N LYS A 222 -7.78 -13.38 -0.65
CA LYS A 222 -6.74 -12.32 -0.60
C LYS A 222 -6.99 -11.29 0.51
N PHE A 223 -8.21 -11.23 1.05
CA PHE A 223 -8.56 -10.39 2.19
C PHE A 223 -8.44 -11.15 3.49
N GLU A 224 -7.20 -11.34 3.91
CA GLU A 224 -6.85 -12.02 5.16
C GLU A 224 -7.41 -11.28 6.37
N ASP A 225 -7.50 -9.95 6.30
CA ASP A 225 -8.06 -9.11 7.35
C ASP A 225 -9.44 -8.57 6.96
N SER A 226 -10.49 -9.16 7.52
CA SER A 226 -11.88 -8.76 7.24
C SER A 226 -12.20 -7.35 7.73
N PHE A 227 -11.45 -6.82 8.71
CA PHE A 227 -11.58 -5.43 9.13
C PHE A 227 -11.16 -4.45 8.05
N GLN A 228 -10.41 -4.84 7.03
CA GLN A 228 -10.08 -3.90 5.96
C GLN A 228 -11.27 -3.57 5.07
N LEU A 229 -12.32 -4.38 5.06
CA LEU A 229 -13.47 -4.22 4.15
C LEU A 229 -14.30 -2.96 4.48
N ASN A 230 -14.86 -2.33 3.44
CA ASN A 230 -15.84 -1.25 3.58
C ASN A 230 -17.19 -1.78 4.08
N HIS A 231 -17.48 -3.05 3.81
CA HIS A 231 -18.73 -3.72 4.17
C HIS A 231 -18.47 -5.09 4.80
N PHE A 232 -19.48 -5.65 5.47
CA PHE A 232 -19.37 -6.95 6.12
C PHE A 232 -18.99 -8.08 5.14
N LEU A 233 -19.55 -8.06 3.93
CA LEU A 233 -19.24 -8.96 2.82
C LEU A 233 -18.69 -8.18 1.63
N ASN A 234 -17.82 -8.82 0.85
CA ASN A 234 -17.32 -8.30 -0.41
C ASN A 234 -18.15 -8.85 -1.61
N TYR A 235 -17.98 -8.28 -2.80
CA TYR A 235 -18.61 -8.74 -4.05
C TYR A 235 -18.35 -10.23 -4.31
N THR A 236 -17.21 -10.75 -3.87
CA THR A 236 -16.80 -12.15 -4.01
C THR A 236 -17.75 -13.12 -3.30
N GLU A 237 -18.26 -12.76 -2.12
CA GLU A 237 -19.20 -13.58 -1.37
C GLU A 237 -20.59 -13.56 -2.05
N TYR A 238 -21.04 -12.41 -2.54
CA TYR A 238 -22.27 -12.32 -3.36
C TYR A 238 -22.14 -13.11 -4.67
N LEU A 239 -20.97 -13.05 -5.31
CA LEU A 239 -20.69 -13.82 -6.52
C LEU A 239 -20.64 -15.33 -6.24
N SER A 240 -20.12 -15.74 -5.08
CA SER A 240 -20.19 -17.14 -4.66
C SER A 240 -21.63 -17.61 -4.43
N LEU A 241 -22.48 -16.79 -3.82
CA LEU A 241 -23.91 -17.11 -3.68
C LEU A 241 -24.60 -17.23 -5.04
N PHE A 242 -24.30 -16.33 -5.97
CA PHE A 242 -24.78 -16.41 -7.35
C PHE A 242 -24.39 -17.74 -8.02
N TRP A 243 -23.10 -18.10 -7.98
CA TRP A 243 -22.61 -19.37 -8.53
C TRP A 243 -23.24 -20.58 -7.85
N THR A 244 -23.43 -20.52 -6.53
CA THR A 244 -24.12 -21.57 -5.76
C THR A 244 -25.51 -21.82 -6.33
N VAL A 245 -26.32 -20.77 -6.47
CA VAL A 245 -27.69 -20.90 -7.00
C VAL A 245 -27.68 -21.41 -8.43
N LEU A 246 -26.82 -20.87 -9.28
CA LEU A 246 -26.73 -21.27 -10.68
C LEU A 246 -26.39 -22.77 -10.83
N PHE A 247 -25.31 -23.23 -10.19
CA PHE A 247 -24.89 -24.63 -10.30
C PHE A 247 -25.84 -25.59 -9.59
N PHE A 248 -26.46 -25.18 -8.48
CA PHE A 248 -27.46 -25.99 -7.79
C PHE A 248 -28.67 -26.22 -8.69
N VAL A 249 -29.17 -25.17 -9.34
CA VAL A 249 -30.32 -25.26 -10.26
C VAL A 249 -29.98 -26.10 -11.48
N ILE A 250 -28.82 -25.87 -12.12
CA ILE A 250 -28.40 -26.66 -13.28
C ILE A 250 -28.25 -28.14 -12.92
N GLY A 251 -27.54 -28.43 -11.82
CA GLY A 251 -27.34 -29.79 -11.34
C GLY A 251 -28.63 -30.48 -10.95
N TYR A 252 -29.56 -29.81 -10.28
CA TYR A 252 -30.87 -30.36 -9.93
C TYR A 252 -31.75 -30.61 -11.17
N LEU A 253 -31.80 -29.68 -12.12
CA LEU A 253 -32.59 -29.85 -13.35
C LEU A 253 -32.04 -31.00 -14.19
N TRP A 254 -30.72 -31.12 -14.28
CA TRP A 254 -30.08 -32.26 -14.91
C TRP A 254 -30.40 -33.57 -14.17
N TYR A 255 -30.26 -33.58 -12.84
CA TYR A 255 -30.56 -34.73 -11.97
C TYR A 255 -32.02 -35.21 -12.12
N SER A 256 -32.96 -34.28 -12.13
CA SER A 256 -34.39 -34.59 -12.18
C SER A 256 -34.85 -35.15 -13.53
N ARG A 257 -34.27 -34.64 -14.63
CA ARG A 257 -34.68 -34.92 -16.01
C ARG A 257 -33.70 -35.80 -16.81
N ARG A 258 -32.59 -36.22 -16.22
CA ARG A 258 -31.59 -37.15 -16.79
C ARG A 258 -31.02 -36.72 -18.15
N GLY A 259 -30.53 -35.49 -18.24
CA GLY A 259 -29.79 -35.01 -19.41
C GLY A 259 -30.07 -33.56 -19.76
N PHE A 260 -29.13 -32.91 -20.45
CA PHE A 260 -29.27 -31.50 -20.83
C PHE A 260 -30.41 -31.25 -21.82
N LYS A 261 -30.58 -32.14 -22.82
CA LYS A 261 -31.66 -32.01 -23.81
C LYS A 261 -33.04 -32.11 -23.16
N SER A 262 -33.24 -33.11 -22.29
CA SER A 262 -34.49 -33.28 -21.55
C SER A 262 -34.70 -32.17 -20.52
N ALA A 263 -33.62 -31.72 -19.86
CA ALA A 263 -33.66 -30.69 -18.84
C ALA A 263 -34.03 -29.31 -19.39
N PHE A 264 -33.42 -28.90 -20.49
CA PHE A 264 -33.47 -27.52 -20.97
C PHE A 264 -34.13 -27.36 -22.34
N LEU A 265 -34.13 -28.40 -23.19
CA LEU A 265 -34.53 -28.30 -24.61
C LEU A 265 -35.71 -29.18 -25.01
N SER A 266 -36.41 -29.82 -24.05
CA SER A 266 -37.44 -30.84 -24.32
C SER A 266 -38.73 -30.30 -24.96
N SER A 267 -39.09 -29.05 -24.70
CA SER A 267 -40.30 -28.42 -25.23
C SER A 267 -40.08 -26.94 -25.54
N SER A 268 -40.96 -26.33 -26.34
CA SER A 268 -40.93 -24.88 -26.61
C SER A 268 -40.96 -24.05 -25.32
N LYS A 269 -41.82 -24.45 -24.35
CA LYS A 269 -41.87 -23.83 -23.02
C LYS A 269 -40.54 -23.95 -22.26
N SER A 270 -39.87 -25.12 -22.34
CA SER A 270 -38.56 -25.33 -21.71
C SER A 270 -37.47 -24.49 -22.35
N LYS A 271 -37.48 -24.34 -23.68
CA LYS A 271 -36.53 -23.47 -24.41
C LYS A 271 -36.70 -22.01 -24.00
N ILE A 272 -37.94 -21.51 -23.98
CA ILE A 272 -38.26 -20.13 -23.55
C ILE A 272 -37.81 -19.92 -22.10
N SER A 273 -38.15 -20.83 -21.18
CA SER A 273 -37.74 -20.73 -19.77
C SER A 273 -36.22 -20.75 -19.61
N THR A 274 -35.50 -21.51 -20.44
CA THR A 274 -34.03 -21.56 -20.42
C THR A 274 -33.43 -20.24 -20.90
N ILE A 275 -33.95 -19.66 -21.99
CA ILE A 275 -33.53 -18.35 -22.50
C ILE A 275 -33.76 -17.26 -21.44
N ILE A 276 -34.96 -17.23 -20.83
CA ILE A 276 -35.27 -16.29 -19.75
C ILE A 276 -34.29 -16.48 -18.59
N GLY A 277 -34.03 -17.73 -18.20
CA GLY A 277 -33.06 -18.04 -17.14
C GLY A 277 -31.67 -17.49 -17.46
N ILE A 278 -31.14 -17.73 -18.67
CA ILE A 278 -29.83 -17.21 -19.10
C ILE A 278 -29.79 -15.69 -19.02
N VAL A 279 -30.82 -14.99 -19.52
CA VAL A 279 -30.89 -13.52 -19.48
C VAL A 279 -30.91 -13.02 -18.04
N VAL A 280 -31.70 -13.65 -17.16
CA VAL A 280 -31.78 -13.27 -15.74
C VAL A 280 -30.44 -13.49 -15.03
N PHE A 281 -29.81 -14.67 -15.17
CA PHE A 281 -28.52 -14.95 -14.53
C PHE A 281 -27.40 -14.06 -15.09
N ALA A 282 -27.38 -13.78 -16.40
CA ALA A 282 -26.43 -12.84 -16.99
C ALA A 282 -26.62 -11.42 -16.45
N GLY A 283 -27.88 -10.98 -16.30
CA GLY A 283 -28.21 -9.68 -15.68
C GLY A 283 -27.73 -9.59 -14.23
N ILE A 284 -27.99 -10.61 -13.40
CA ILE A 284 -27.54 -10.65 -12.01
C ILE A 284 -26.01 -10.67 -11.93
N TYR A 285 -25.34 -11.49 -12.76
CA TYR A 285 -23.88 -11.54 -12.83
C TYR A 285 -23.29 -10.16 -13.15
N PHE A 286 -23.86 -9.47 -14.15
CA PHE A 286 -23.45 -8.11 -14.51
C PHE A 286 -23.65 -7.12 -13.36
N LEU A 287 -24.76 -7.20 -12.63
CA LEU A 287 -25.02 -6.33 -11.47
C LEU A 287 -24.01 -6.56 -10.33
N ILE A 288 -23.64 -7.81 -10.04
CA ILE A 288 -22.69 -8.17 -8.97
C ILE A 288 -21.25 -7.76 -9.35
N THR A 289 -20.86 -8.00 -10.60
CA THR A 289 -19.50 -7.70 -11.09
C THR A 289 -19.33 -6.25 -11.53
N LYS A 290 -20.40 -5.46 -11.53
CA LYS A 290 -20.36 -4.04 -11.88
C LYS A 290 -19.37 -3.30 -10.97
N PRO A 291 -18.43 -2.53 -11.55
CA PRO A 291 -17.56 -1.61 -10.83
C PRO A 291 -18.31 -0.75 -9.81
N VAL A 292 -17.75 -0.65 -8.60
CA VAL A 292 -18.20 0.30 -7.59
C VAL A 292 -17.41 1.59 -7.75
N TYR A 293 -18.12 2.68 -8.05
CA TYR A 293 -17.54 4.02 -8.07
C TYR A 293 -17.84 4.74 -6.76
N PRO A 294 -16.86 5.40 -6.13
CA PRO A 294 -17.09 6.20 -4.94
C PRO A 294 -18.17 7.24 -5.19
N LYS A 295 -19.25 7.20 -4.42
CA LYS A 295 -20.31 8.21 -4.48
C LYS A 295 -20.01 9.28 -3.45
N LYS A 296 -19.94 10.53 -3.91
CA LYS A 296 -19.81 11.70 -3.05
C LYS A 296 -21.16 12.13 -2.50
N PHE A 297 -21.19 12.52 -1.25
CA PHE A 297 -22.33 13.17 -0.62
C PHE A 297 -22.44 14.62 -1.07
N THR A 298 -23.67 15.13 -1.23
CA THR A 298 -23.91 16.50 -1.70
C THR A 298 -23.81 17.52 -0.58
N ASP A 299 -24.17 17.12 0.65
CA ASP A 299 -24.51 18.06 1.72
C ASP A 299 -23.44 18.18 2.80
N HIS A 300 -22.54 17.20 2.92
CA HIS A 300 -21.50 17.17 3.94
C HIS A 300 -20.33 16.26 3.55
N SER A 301 -19.21 16.42 4.24
CA SER A 301 -18.05 15.54 4.20
C SER A 301 -17.80 14.99 5.61
N LEU A 302 -17.42 13.73 5.72
CA LEU A 302 -17.33 13.02 6.99
C LEU A 302 -15.95 12.38 7.14
N ILE A 303 -15.31 12.65 8.27
CA ILE A 303 -14.14 11.90 8.72
C ILE A 303 -14.50 11.21 10.02
N SER A 304 -14.29 9.91 10.07
CA SER A 304 -14.47 9.14 11.30
C SER A 304 -13.30 8.19 11.50
N GLY A 305 -13.24 7.57 12.66
CA GLY A 305 -12.25 6.53 12.88
C GLY A 305 -12.37 5.83 14.21
N SER A 306 -11.60 4.77 14.32
CA SER A 306 -11.39 4.00 15.53
C SER A 306 -9.89 3.93 15.83
N VAL A 307 -9.55 3.89 17.12
CA VAL A 307 -8.19 3.92 17.62
C VAL A 307 -8.02 2.82 18.65
N GLN A 308 -7.12 1.88 18.36
CA GLN A 308 -6.67 0.85 19.29
C GLN A 308 -5.21 1.14 19.65
N SER A 309 -4.99 1.47 20.92
CA SER A 309 -3.67 1.81 21.46
C SER A 309 -3.56 1.35 22.91
N PRO A 310 -2.37 0.95 23.41
CA PRO A 310 -2.15 0.68 24.83
C PRO A 310 -2.40 1.90 25.71
N LYS A 311 -2.21 3.11 25.16
CA LYS A 311 -2.48 4.38 25.84
C LYS A 311 -3.67 5.06 25.17
N PRO A 312 -4.66 5.56 25.94
CA PRO A 312 -5.81 6.22 25.37
C PRO A 312 -5.40 7.52 24.68
N LEU A 313 -5.67 7.60 23.38
CA LEU A 313 -5.50 8.81 22.60
C LEU A 313 -6.59 9.81 22.96
N LYS A 314 -6.21 11.07 23.21
CA LYS A 314 -7.16 12.14 23.57
C LYS A 314 -7.80 12.78 22.36
N ASN A 315 -6.99 13.23 21.39
CA ASN A 315 -7.45 13.96 20.21
C ASN A 315 -6.71 13.47 18.96
N VAL A 316 -7.34 13.61 17.81
CA VAL A 316 -6.69 13.62 16.50
C VAL A 316 -6.85 15.00 15.85
N SER A 317 -5.94 15.38 14.96
CA SER A 317 -6.08 16.63 14.20
C SER A 317 -5.91 16.40 12.71
N ILE A 318 -6.55 17.25 11.92
CA ILE A 318 -6.42 17.26 10.46
C ILE A 318 -5.76 18.56 10.07
N THR A 319 -4.69 18.46 9.28
CA THR A 319 -3.97 19.62 8.76
C THR A 319 -3.85 19.56 7.25
N SER A 320 -3.78 20.71 6.57
CA SER A 320 -3.38 20.75 5.15
C SER A 320 -1.93 20.25 5.02
N GLN A 321 -1.61 19.50 3.97
CA GLN A 321 -0.23 19.05 3.76
C GLN A 321 0.73 20.18 3.34
N GLU A 322 0.24 21.19 2.61
CA GLU A 322 1.10 22.24 2.05
C GLU A 322 1.66 23.22 3.09
N PHE A 323 0.81 23.68 4.03
CA PHE A 323 1.19 24.69 5.02
C PHE A 323 1.01 24.25 6.48
N GLY A 324 0.47 23.05 6.72
CA GLY A 324 0.12 22.61 8.07
C GLY A 324 -1.07 23.35 8.68
N ASP A 325 -1.89 24.03 7.87
CA ASP A 325 -3.10 24.71 8.35
C ASP A 325 -4.02 23.73 9.06
N LYS A 326 -4.39 24.04 10.30
CA LYS A 326 -5.30 23.23 11.10
C LYS A 326 -6.72 23.33 10.55
N ILE A 327 -7.23 22.22 10.02
CA ILE A 327 -8.58 22.08 9.48
C ILE A 327 -9.56 21.67 10.57
N ALA A 328 -9.16 20.72 11.42
CA ALA A 328 -9.98 20.23 12.52
C ALA A 328 -9.12 19.68 13.66
N GLU A 329 -9.65 19.74 14.88
CA GLU A 329 -9.21 18.93 16.01
C GLU A 329 -10.43 18.19 16.55
N ILE A 330 -10.29 16.89 16.72
CA ILE A 330 -11.39 15.96 16.95
C ILE A 330 -11.08 15.20 18.24
N PRO A 331 -11.93 15.28 19.27
CA PRO A 331 -11.77 14.46 20.46
C PRO A 331 -11.98 12.98 20.12
N VAL A 332 -11.24 12.12 20.81
CA VAL A 332 -11.36 10.67 20.74
C VAL A 332 -12.04 10.19 22.02
N GLU A 333 -13.25 9.68 21.89
CA GLU A 333 -14.07 9.18 23.00
C GLU A 333 -14.25 7.67 22.84
N ASN A 334 -13.85 6.89 23.86
CA ASN A 334 -13.90 5.42 23.83
C ASN A 334 -13.19 4.81 22.61
N GLY A 335 -12.08 5.42 22.17
CA GLY A 335 -11.34 4.98 21.00
C GLY A 335 -12.04 5.29 19.68
N LEU A 336 -13.07 6.13 19.64
CA LEU A 336 -13.77 6.54 18.43
C LEU A 336 -13.67 8.05 18.24
N PHE A 337 -13.61 8.50 16.99
CA PHE A 337 -13.67 9.92 16.65
C PHE A 337 -14.53 10.15 15.42
N THR A 338 -15.17 11.31 15.33
CA THR A 338 -15.99 11.70 14.19
C THR A 338 -16.02 13.21 14.03
N TRP A 339 -15.87 13.67 12.79
CA TRP A 339 -15.94 15.06 12.39
C TRP A 339 -16.74 15.19 11.10
N ASN A 340 -17.70 16.11 11.12
CA ASN A 340 -18.58 16.39 10.02
C ASN A 340 -18.39 17.85 9.57
N SER A 341 -18.08 18.05 8.29
CA SER A 341 -17.97 19.38 7.70
C SER A 341 -19.05 19.60 6.65
N LYS A 342 -19.83 20.67 6.85
CA LYS A 342 -20.77 21.20 5.86
C LYS A 342 -20.10 22.18 4.89
N GLU A 343 -18.88 22.62 5.21
CA GLU A 343 -18.12 23.55 4.40
C GLU A 343 -17.48 22.84 3.21
N GLY A 344 -17.27 23.58 2.12
CA GLY A 344 -16.64 23.04 0.91
C GLY A 344 -15.16 22.80 1.14
N ILE A 345 -14.78 21.57 1.52
CA ILE A 345 -13.37 21.18 1.61
C ILE A 345 -12.80 21.01 0.19
N PRO A 346 -11.74 21.74 -0.19
CA PRO A 346 -11.15 21.62 -1.52
C PRO A 346 -10.51 20.24 -1.70
N PHE A 347 -10.50 19.74 -2.94
CA PHE A 347 -9.75 18.53 -3.28
C PHE A 347 -8.26 18.77 -3.04
N GLY A 348 -7.69 18.03 -2.10
CA GLY A 348 -6.37 18.33 -1.56
C GLY A 348 -5.70 17.14 -0.87
N ASN A 349 -4.41 17.31 -0.60
CA ASN A 349 -3.65 16.44 0.31
C ASN A 349 -3.76 16.98 1.73
N TYR A 350 -4.13 16.11 2.65
CA TYR A 350 -4.30 16.39 4.07
C TYR A 350 -3.50 15.38 4.89
N VAL A 351 -3.29 15.72 6.15
CA VAL A 351 -2.57 14.88 7.10
C VAL A 351 -3.43 14.70 8.33
N LEU A 352 -3.66 13.44 8.70
CA LEU A 352 -4.24 13.06 9.98
C LEU A 352 -3.09 12.92 10.99
N ASN A 353 -3.08 13.74 12.03
CA ASN A 353 -2.06 13.70 13.08
C ASN A 353 -2.63 13.07 14.35
N TYR A 354 -1.87 12.17 14.96
CA TYR A 354 -2.22 11.43 16.18
C TYR A 354 -0.94 10.99 16.91
N GLU A 355 -0.84 11.21 18.23
CA GLU A 355 0.34 10.82 19.06
C GLU A 355 1.72 11.13 18.43
N GLY A 356 1.90 12.32 17.86
CA GLY A 356 3.17 12.70 17.20
C GLY A 356 3.42 12.01 15.86
N LYS A 357 2.54 11.11 15.43
CA LYS A 357 2.53 10.46 14.11
C LYS A 357 1.60 11.20 13.16
N SER A 358 1.83 10.99 11.88
CA SER A 358 1.09 11.62 10.79
C SER A 358 0.75 10.60 9.71
N TYR A 359 -0.47 10.66 9.19
CA TYR A 359 -0.91 9.82 8.07
C TYR A 359 -1.43 10.69 6.93
N PRO A 360 -0.74 10.72 5.77
CA PRO A 360 -1.19 11.50 4.62
C PRO A 360 -2.40 10.83 3.97
N PHE A 361 -3.38 11.63 3.55
CA PHE A 361 -4.56 11.16 2.82
C PHE A 361 -5.11 12.23 1.88
N ILE A 362 -5.94 11.79 0.93
CA ILE A 362 -6.63 12.67 -0.01
C ILE A 362 -8.07 12.84 0.44
N PHE A 363 -8.58 14.06 0.34
CA PHE A 363 -9.93 14.39 0.74
C PHE A 363 -10.50 15.52 -0.10
N SER A 364 -11.83 15.58 -0.20
CA SER A 364 -12.57 16.60 -0.91
C SER A 364 -14.00 16.69 -0.42
N LYS A 365 -14.71 17.73 -0.86
CA LYS A 365 -16.15 17.88 -0.60
C LYS A 365 -16.91 16.61 -0.99
N GLY A 366 -17.73 16.12 -0.05
CA GLY A 366 -18.61 14.97 -0.23
C GLY A 366 -17.95 13.63 0.07
N ASP A 367 -16.69 13.61 0.48
CA ASP A 367 -16.01 12.38 0.86
C ASP A 367 -16.43 11.90 2.26
N HIS A 368 -16.49 10.58 2.41
CA HIS A 368 -16.58 9.92 3.70
C HIS A 368 -15.35 9.03 3.86
N VAL A 369 -14.48 9.38 4.79
CA VAL A 369 -13.25 8.64 5.07
C VAL A 369 -13.28 8.14 6.50
N HIS A 370 -13.06 6.84 6.67
CA HIS A 370 -12.97 6.22 7.99
C HIS A 370 -11.56 5.65 8.20
N PHE A 371 -10.91 6.03 9.31
CA PHE A 371 -9.58 5.57 9.67
C PHE A 371 -9.65 4.55 10.81
N ASP A 372 -9.20 3.33 10.59
CA ASP A 372 -8.98 2.35 11.64
C ASP A 372 -7.48 2.34 11.99
N ILE A 373 -7.16 2.91 13.14
CA ILE A 373 -5.81 3.17 13.62
C ILE A 373 -5.47 2.14 14.69
N LYS A 374 -4.45 1.32 14.43
CA LYS A 374 -3.87 0.42 15.42
C LYS A 374 -2.45 0.87 15.71
N MET A 375 -2.09 0.98 16.97
CA MET A 375 -0.74 1.37 17.35
C MET A 375 -0.31 0.64 18.61
N ASP A 376 1.00 0.52 18.78
CA ASP A 376 1.64 0.09 20.01
C ASP A 376 2.89 0.93 20.27
N ALA A 377 3.74 0.50 21.21
CA ALA A 377 4.98 1.21 21.53
C ALA A 377 5.98 1.28 20.37
N ARG A 378 5.90 0.36 19.39
CA ARG A 378 6.87 0.18 18.29
C ARG A 378 6.33 0.68 16.96
N GLN A 379 5.05 0.50 16.67
CA GLN A 379 4.43 0.67 15.35
C GLN A 379 3.19 1.58 15.36
N ALA A 380 2.74 2.01 14.17
CA ALA A 380 1.34 2.36 13.92
C ALA A 380 0.93 1.91 12.51
N ALA A 381 -0.30 1.44 12.38
CA ALA A 381 -0.93 1.10 11.11
C ALA A 381 -2.27 1.79 11.01
N VAL A 382 -2.55 2.28 9.81
CA VAL A 382 -3.81 2.96 9.49
C VAL A 382 -4.43 2.27 8.29
N VAL A 383 -5.67 1.83 8.48
CA VAL A 383 -6.51 1.28 7.42
C VAL A 383 -7.54 2.33 7.05
N VAL A 384 -7.55 2.72 5.77
CA VAL A 384 -8.50 3.69 5.24
C VAL A 384 -9.68 2.99 4.59
N LYS A 385 -10.88 3.42 4.97
CA LYS A 385 -12.17 2.97 4.43
C LYS A 385 -12.98 4.14 3.89
N GLY A 386 -14.04 3.81 3.16
CA GLY A 386 -15.00 4.78 2.62
C GLY A 386 -14.67 5.19 1.18
N THR A 387 -14.96 6.45 0.83
CA THR A 387 -14.92 6.94 -0.56
C THR A 387 -13.51 7.04 -1.13
N ARG A 388 -12.48 7.16 -0.28
CA ARG A 388 -11.07 7.32 -0.69
C ARG A 388 -10.18 6.09 -0.48
N LYS A 389 -10.79 4.93 -0.23
CA LYS A 389 -10.06 3.68 -0.02
C LYS A 389 -9.25 3.26 -1.24
N ALA A 390 -9.79 3.44 -2.44
CA ALA A 390 -9.10 3.04 -3.67
C ALA A 390 -7.84 3.88 -3.90
N GLU A 391 -7.92 5.17 -3.61
CA GLU A 391 -6.85 6.14 -3.74
C GLU A 391 -5.74 5.91 -2.71
N ASP A 392 -6.11 5.59 -1.47
CA ASP A 392 -5.16 5.18 -0.42
C ASP A 392 -4.34 3.96 -0.85
N LEU A 393 -5.02 2.92 -1.35
CA LEU A 393 -4.36 1.73 -1.87
C LEU A 393 -3.52 2.02 -3.11
N TYR A 394 -4.04 2.84 -4.03
CA TYR A 394 -3.32 3.24 -5.25
C TYR A 394 -2.00 3.92 -4.89
N ASN A 395 -2.01 4.91 -3.98
CA ASN A 395 -0.81 5.64 -3.60
C ASN A 395 0.22 4.77 -2.86
N LYS A 396 -0.22 3.73 -2.13
CA LYS A 396 0.68 2.75 -1.49
C LYS A 396 1.34 1.80 -2.49
N LEU A 397 0.65 1.46 -3.58
CA LEU A 397 1.14 0.54 -4.62
C LEU A 397 1.90 1.26 -5.74
N ASP A 398 1.54 2.52 -6.01
CA ASP A 398 2.23 3.39 -6.95
C ASP A 398 3.55 3.83 -6.33
N ASN A 399 4.57 2.98 -6.45
CA ASN A 399 5.94 3.25 -5.99
C ASN A 399 6.60 4.43 -6.72
N GLY A 400 5.87 5.18 -7.56
CA GLY A 400 6.35 6.35 -8.29
C GLY A 400 7.50 6.06 -9.27
N GLY A 401 7.84 4.78 -9.45
CA GLY A 401 8.96 4.32 -10.25
C GLY A 401 8.57 4.21 -11.71
N SER A 402 8.85 5.26 -12.47
CA SER A 402 8.85 5.19 -13.93
C SER A 402 10.19 4.58 -14.36
N THR A 403 10.17 3.39 -14.97
CA THR A 403 11.40 2.79 -15.51
C THR A 403 12.01 3.70 -16.58
N PHE A 404 11.17 4.35 -17.39
CA PHE A 404 11.62 5.33 -18.37
C PHE A 404 12.32 6.53 -17.72
N TYR A 405 11.72 7.15 -16.71
CA TYR A 405 12.29 8.34 -16.06
C TYR A 405 13.53 7.99 -15.22
N ASN A 406 13.43 6.94 -14.41
CA ASN A 406 14.46 6.60 -13.42
C ASN A 406 15.68 5.91 -14.02
N TYR A 407 15.55 5.33 -15.22
CA TYR A 407 16.65 4.61 -15.87
C TYR A 407 16.99 5.20 -17.24
N ILE A 408 16.03 5.26 -18.18
CA ILE A 408 16.33 5.72 -19.54
C ILE A 408 16.77 7.20 -19.55
N VAL A 409 16.03 8.07 -18.88
CA VAL A 409 16.37 9.51 -18.80
C VAL A 409 17.56 9.75 -17.88
N ALA A 410 17.57 9.15 -16.68
CA ALA A 410 18.62 9.36 -15.69
C ALA A 410 20.01 8.90 -16.17
N GLU A 411 20.09 7.71 -16.77
CA GLU A 411 21.34 7.13 -17.30
C GLU A 411 21.66 7.60 -18.73
N LYS A 412 20.92 8.60 -19.24
CA LYS A 412 21.13 9.19 -20.59
C LYS A 412 21.12 8.15 -21.73
N LEU A 413 20.31 7.11 -21.58
CA LEU A 413 20.19 6.04 -22.58
C LEU A 413 19.39 6.53 -23.79
N LEU A 414 19.63 5.90 -24.95
CA LEU A 414 18.93 6.21 -26.21
C LEU A 414 19.11 7.66 -26.71
N THR A 415 20.12 8.37 -26.22
CA THR A 415 20.49 9.71 -26.71
C THR A 415 20.94 9.71 -28.17
N ASP A 416 21.40 8.56 -28.68
CA ASP A 416 21.73 8.32 -30.08
C ASP A 416 20.53 7.83 -30.92
N LYS A 417 19.46 7.35 -30.28
CA LYS A 417 18.30 6.65 -30.88
C LYS A 417 16.95 7.30 -30.52
N PRO A 418 16.64 8.50 -31.05
CA PRO A 418 15.43 9.25 -30.71
C PRO A 418 14.12 8.51 -31.00
N SER A 419 14.04 7.77 -32.11
CA SER A 419 12.85 6.98 -32.43
C SER A 419 12.55 5.91 -31.38
N SER A 420 13.59 5.29 -30.81
CA SER A 420 13.45 4.27 -29.76
C SER A 420 13.04 4.91 -28.43
N PHE A 421 13.62 6.08 -28.11
CA PHE A 421 13.25 6.84 -26.92
C PHE A 421 11.76 7.19 -26.91
N TYR A 422 11.25 7.80 -27.98
CA TYR A 422 9.83 8.19 -28.06
C TYR A 422 8.88 6.99 -28.07
N LYS A 423 9.28 5.88 -28.70
CA LYS A 423 8.49 4.63 -28.67
C LYS A 423 8.33 4.09 -27.25
N GLU A 424 9.41 4.05 -26.46
CA GLU A 424 9.31 3.61 -25.06
C GLU A 424 8.54 4.62 -24.21
N ALA A 425 8.68 5.92 -24.46
CA ALA A 425 7.90 6.97 -23.80
C ALA A 425 6.38 6.78 -24.00
N MET A 426 5.94 6.59 -25.25
CA MET A 426 4.54 6.37 -25.61
C MET A 426 4.00 5.05 -25.02
N LYS A 427 4.79 3.99 -25.09
CA LYS A 427 4.44 2.70 -24.51
C LYS A 427 4.27 2.77 -23.00
N GLU A 428 5.14 3.50 -22.31
CA GLU A 428 4.98 3.72 -20.87
C GLU A 428 3.72 4.53 -20.57
N TRP A 429 3.48 5.63 -21.30
CA TRP A 429 2.25 6.42 -21.20
C TRP A 429 0.98 5.56 -21.35
N GLU A 430 0.90 4.75 -22.40
CA GLU A 430 -0.23 3.85 -22.64
C GLU A 430 -0.41 2.83 -21.50
N ASN A 431 0.68 2.25 -21.03
CA ASN A 431 0.66 1.29 -19.92
C ASN A 431 0.20 1.95 -18.62
N GLU A 432 0.69 3.14 -18.29
CA GLU A 432 0.28 3.87 -17.09
C GLU A 432 -1.22 4.23 -17.14
N LEU A 433 -1.71 4.73 -18.28
CA LEU A 433 -3.13 5.02 -18.47
C LEU A 433 -3.99 3.78 -18.37
N LYS A 434 -3.55 2.67 -18.97
CA LYS A 434 -4.25 1.38 -18.89
C LYS A 434 -4.28 0.87 -17.46
N ASN A 435 -3.17 0.95 -16.73
CA ASN A 435 -3.07 0.53 -15.34
C ASN A 435 -3.99 1.37 -14.44
N LEU A 436 -3.98 2.70 -14.58
CA LEU A 436 -4.87 3.59 -13.83
C LEU A 436 -6.35 3.36 -14.16
N LYS A 437 -6.70 3.19 -15.45
CA LYS A 437 -8.10 2.93 -15.88
C LYS A 437 -8.62 1.60 -15.37
N ASN A 438 -7.76 0.58 -15.30
CA ASN A 438 -8.13 -0.77 -14.85
C ASN A 438 -7.89 -0.99 -13.35
N PHE A 439 -7.30 0.00 -12.67
CA PHE A 439 -7.06 -0.11 -11.23
C PHE A 439 -8.40 -0.15 -10.50
N ARG A 440 -8.56 -1.23 -9.75
CA ARG A 440 -9.65 -1.42 -8.81
C ARG A 440 -9.09 -2.05 -7.56
N THR A 441 -9.62 -1.66 -6.41
CA THR A 441 -9.37 -2.40 -5.18
C THR A 441 -9.87 -3.83 -5.33
N ALA A 442 -9.43 -4.70 -4.43
CA ALA A 442 -9.97 -6.04 -4.35
C ALA A 442 -11.48 -6.06 -4.04
N GLU A 443 -12.08 -4.95 -3.55
CA GLU A 443 -13.54 -4.81 -3.37
C GLU A 443 -14.27 -4.35 -4.64
N ASN A 444 -13.59 -4.38 -5.80
CA ASN A 444 -14.09 -3.86 -7.07
C ASN A 444 -14.42 -2.35 -7.03
N ILE A 445 -13.78 -1.62 -6.10
CA ILE A 445 -13.90 -0.16 -5.99
C ILE A 445 -12.85 0.49 -6.89
N TYR A 446 -13.29 1.31 -7.83
CA TYR A 446 -12.42 2.11 -8.69
C TYR A 446 -12.04 3.42 -8.00
N VAL A 447 -10.95 4.04 -8.44
CA VAL A 447 -10.62 5.41 -8.01
C VAL A 447 -11.68 6.39 -8.47
N ALA A 448 -11.93 7.45 -7.68
CA ALA A 448 -12.86 8.50 -8.08
C ALA A 448 -12.35 9.30 -9.29
N ASP A 449 -13.28 9.91 -10.03
CA ASP A 449 -12.98 10.61 -11.28
C ASP A 449 -12.04 11.81 -11.10
N ASP A 450 -12.17 12.56 -9.99
CA ASP A 450 -11.31 13.71 -9.69
C ASP A 450 -9.86 13.30 -9.40
N PHE A 451 -9.68 12.19 -8.68
CA PHE A 451 -8.36 11.61 -8.44
C PHE A 451 -7.78 11.03 -9.72
N LYS A 452 -8.59 10.37 -10.54
CA LYS A 452 -8.17 9.83 -11.83
C LYS A 452 -7.70 10.94 -12.77
N GLU A 453 -8.45 12.03 -12.88
CA GLU A 453 -8.06 13.21 -13.65
C GLU A 453 -6.74 13.79 -13.14
N PHE A 454 -6.63 13.98 -11.82
CA PHE A 454 -5.39 14.45 -11.19
C PHE A 454 -4.18 13.56 -11.50
N GLN A 455 -4.32 12.23 -11.41
CA GLN A 455 -3.21 11.30 -11.70
C GLN A 455 -2.81 11.32 -13.17
N ILE A 456 -3.77 11.42 -14.09
CA ILE A 456 -3.49 11.56 -15.53
C ILE A 456 -2.70 12.85 -15.77
N GLN A 457 -3.14 13.96 -15.19
CA GLN A 457 -2.44 15.25 -15.30
C GLN A 457 -1.03 15.19 -14.69
N LYS A 458 -0.88 14.59 -13.51
CA LYS A 458 0.41 14.42 -12.84
C LYS A 458 1.37 13.60 -13.70
N LYS A 459 0.92 12.49 -14.29
CA LYS A 459 1.72 11.66 -15.22
C LYS A 459 2.06 12.41 -16.50
N ALA A 460 1.13 13.18 -17.06
CA ALA A 460 1.40 14.02 -18.23
C ALA A 460 2.50 15.07 -17.96
N THR A 461 2.47 15.74 -16.79
CA THR A 461 3.54 16.69 -16.42
C THR A 461 4.90 16.02 -16.29
N ARG A 462 4.97 14.81 -15.73
CA ARG A 462 6.20 14.02 -15.64
C ARG A 462 6.72 13.65 -17.02
N MET A 463 5.83 13.18 -17.91
CA MET A 463 6.19 12.81 -19.28
C MET A 463 6.71 14.03 -20.04
N LEU A 464 6.01 15.16 -20.02
CA LEU A 464 6.48 16.38 -20.68
C LEU A 464 7.83 16.87 -20.13
N SER A 465 8.05 16.77 -18.82
CA SER A 465 9.36 17.04 -18.23
C SER A 465 10.44 16.10 -18.78
N ALA A 466 10.15 14.82 -18.93
CA ALA A 466 11.09 13.83 -19.47
C ALA A 466 11.44 14.13 -20.94
N LEU A 467 10.45 14.49 -21.76
CA LEU A 467 10.68 14.89 -23.15
C LEU A 467 11.56 16.15 -23.22
N TYR A 468 11.31 17.13 -22.34
CA TYR A 468 12.16 18.32 -22.24
C TYR A 468 13.61 17.96 -21.87
N ASP A 469 13.80 17.11 -20.85
CA ASP A 469 15.13 16.71 -20.39
C ASP A 469 15.89 15.96 -21.48
N TYR A 470 15.21 15.10 -22.24
CA TYR A 470 15.79 14.43 -23.40
C TYR A 470 16.27 15.40 -24.47
N GLN A 471 15.43 16.37 -24.86
CA GLN A 471 15.83 17.40 -25.83
C GLN A 471 16.97 18.28 -25.31
N LYS A 472 17.02 18.55 -24.00
CA LYS A 472 18.13 19.28 -23.38
C LYS A 472 19.46 18.52 -23.46
N MET A 473 19.43 17.19 -23.32
CA MET A 473 20.61 16.34 -23.43
C MET A 473 21.05 16.09 -24.88
N THR A 474 20.16 16.31 -25.85
CA THR A 474 20.40 16.04 -27.27
C THR A 474 20.39 17.33 -28.08
N SER A 475 19.22 17.77 -28.54
CA SER A 475 19.03 19.07 -29.20
C SER A 475 17.57 19.51 -29.19
N PHE A 476 17.34 20.80 -28.97
CA PHE A 476 16.03 21.44 -29.16
C PHE A 476 15.76 21.86 -30.62
N THR A 477 16.80 22.00 -31.43
CA THR A 477 16.72 22.59 -32.78
C THR A 477 16.78 21.57 -33.89
N ASP A 478 17.48 20.45 -33.67
CA ASP A 478 17.58 19.37 -34.65
C ASP A 478 16.27 18.57 -34.67
N LYS A 479 15.65 18.55 -35.85
CA LYS A 479 14.39 17.83 -36.10
C LYS A 479 14.48 16.33 -35.79
N LYS A 480 15.67 15.73 -35.85
CA LYS A 480 15.89 14.32 -35.50
C LYS A 480 15.50 14.00 -34.06
N PHE A 481 15.69 14.96 -33.14
CA PHE A 481 15.40 14.81 -31.72
C PHE A 481 14.07 15.43 -31.32
N ALA A 482 13.28 15.96 -32.27
CA ALA A 482 11.97 16.51 -31.97
C ALA A 482 10.97 15.41 -31.60
N PRO A 483 10.12 15.61 -30.58
CA PRO A 483 9.06 14.67 -30.24
C PRO A 483 7.96 14.67 -31.29
N ASP A 484 7.17 13.60 -31.33
CA ASP A 484 5.92 13.58 -32.09
C ASP A 484 4.98 14.69 -31.57
N ARG A 485 4.62 15.62 -32.45
CA ARG A 485 3.74 16.75 -32.10
C ARG A 485 2.37 16.29 -31.63
N SER A 486 1.85 15.20 -32.17
CA SER A 486 0.54 14.68 -31.78
C SER A 486 0.55 14.21 -30.33
N PHE A 487 1.60 13.48 -29.94
CA PHE A 487 1.81 13.01 -28.57
C PHE A 487 2.00 14.16 -27.59
N VAL A 488 2.83 15.15 -27.92
CA VAL A 488 3.01 16.33 -27.05
C VAL A 488 1.70 17.12 -26.91
N SER A 489 0.97 17.31 -28.00
CA SER A 489 -0.32 18.03 -27.98
C SER A 489 -1.37 17.30 -27.13
N GLU A 490 -1.38 15.95 -27.16
CA GLU A 490 -2.22 15.15 -26.26
C GLU A 490 -1.90 15.46 -24.80
N LEU A 491 -0.62 15.38 -24.41
CA LEU A 491 -0.17 15.63 -23.04
C LEU A 491 -0.47 17.06 -22.57
N GLU A 492 -0.19 18.06 -23.41
CA GLU A 492 -0.47 19.48 -23.13
C GLU A 492 -1.97 19.75 -22.99
N SER A 493 -2.81 19.08 -23.78
CA SER A 493 -4.26 19.25 -23.72
C SER A 493 -4.84 18.81 -22.37
N LEU A 494 -4.29 17.75 -21.77
CA LEU A 494 -4.72 17.20 -20.48
C LEU A 494 -4.46 18.16 -19.32
N ILE A 495 -3.42 19.00 -19.43
CA ILE A 495 -3.00 19.94 -18.39
C ILE A 495 -3.39 21.40 -18.69
N ARG A 496 -4.18 21.64 -19.73
CA ARG A 496 -4.70 22.97 -20.07
C ARG A 496 -5.54 23.57 -18.94
N LYS A 497 -6.25 22.72 -18.20
CA LYS A 497 -7.01 23.07 -16.99
C LYS A 497 -6.53 22.19 -15.82
N PRO A 498 -5.42 22.54 -15.17
CA PRO A 498 -4.90 21.78 -14.04
C PRO A 498 -5.92 21.68 -12.91
N SER A 499 -6.04 20.50 -12.31
CA SER A 499 -6.74 20.33 -11.04
C SER A 499 -6.05 21.16 -9.93
N PRO A 500 -6.78 21.66 -8.92
CA PRO A 500 -6.20 22.45 -7.83
C PRO A 500 -5.00 21.75 -7.15
N LEU A 501 -5.11 20.42 -6.96
CA LEU A 501 -4.06 19.61 -6.36
C LEU A 501 -2.81 19.49 -7.24
N LEU A 502 -2.94 19.59 -8.58
CA LEU A 502 -1.81 19.49 -9.49
C LEU A 502 -0.79 20.62 -9.26
N TYR A 503 -1.26 21.84 -9.00
CA TYR A 503 -0.38 23.01 -8.82
C TYR A 503 0.61 22.84 -7.67
N ALA A 504 0.20 22.15 -6.60
CA ALA A 504 1.05 21.89 -5.44
C ALA A 504 2.14 20.82 -5.72
N THR A 505 1.99 20.01 -6.78
CA THR A 505 2.91 18.90 -7.07
C THR A 505 4.25 19.38 -7.62
N ASP A 506 5.35 18.73 -7.22
CA ASP A 506 6.68 19.04 -7.72
C ASP A 506 6.82 18.73 -9.21
N SER A 507 6.12 17.71 -9.74
CA SER A 507 6.14 17.40 -11.16
C SER A 507 5.56 18.53 -12.01
N TYR A 508 4.45 19.13 -11.58
CA TYR A 508 3.87 20.28 -12.28
C TYR A 508 4.78 21.50 -12.20
N LYS A 509 5.24 21.86 -10.99
CA LYS A 509 6.11 23.03 -10.79
C LYS A 509 7.41 22.91 -11.59
N SER A 510 8.06 21.74 -11.54
CA SER A 510 9.28 21.45 -12.30
C SER A 510 9.06 21.55 -13.81
N TRP A 511 8.04 20.88 -14.34
CA TRP A 511 7.70 20.95 -15.75
C TRP A 511 7.40 22.39 -16.19
N LYS A 512 6.56 23.10 -15.43
CA LYS A 512 6.12 24.45 -15.80
C LYS A 512 7.28 25.44 -15.80
N LEU A 513 8.19 25.35 -14.83
CA LEU A 513 9.41 26.17 -14.83
C LEU A 513 10.34 25.83 -16.01
N LYS A 514 10.47 24.54 -16.38
CA LYS A 514 11.24 24.12 -17.56
C LYS A 514 10.66 24.65 -18.87
N GLU A 515 9.34 24.63 -19.01
CA GLU A 515 8.63 25.19 -20.16
C GLU A 515 8.92 26.69 -20.34
N LEU A 516 9.13 27.42 -19.25
CA LEU A 516 9.46 28.85 -19.28
C LEU A 516 10.93 29.11 -19.63
N LEU A 517 11.83 28.12 -19.57
CA LEU A 517 13.22 28.32 -19.94
C LEU A 517 13.38 28.59 -21.45
N PRO A 518 14.36 29.43 -21.85
CA PRO A 518 14.71 29.56 -23.26
C PRO A 518 15.26 28.22 -23.78
N LYS A 519 14.89 27.87 -25.01
CA LYS A 519 15.37 26.65 -25.68
C LYS A 519 16.78 26.81 -26.28
N GLU A 520 17.33 28.04 -26.28
CA GLU A 520 18.65 28.35 -26.84
C GLU A 520 19.45 29.34 -25.97
N GLY A 521 20.75 29.05 -25.81
CA GLY A 521 21.86 30.03 -25.84
C GLY A 521 21.84 31.23 -24.87
N ASN A 522 21.14 31.18 -23.74
CA ASN A 522 21.14 32.30 -22.79
C ASN A 522 22.19 32.12 -21.67
N LYS A 523 22.98 33.16 -21.40
CA LYS A 523 23.96 33.19 -20.30
C LYS A 523 23.32 33.16 -18.91
N ASN A 524 22.06 33.57 -18.76
CA ASN A 524 21.34 33.59 -17.48
C ASN A 524 19.85 33.21 -17.66
N PRO A 525 19.56 31.94 -18.00
CA PRO A 525 18.23 31.48 -18.38
C PRO A 525 17.21 31.59 -17.24
N ASP A 526 17.65 31.49 -15.98
CA ASP A 526 16.80 31.58 -14.80
C ASP A 526 16.25 33.00 -14.56
N SER A 527 16.98 34.04 -14.97
CA SER A 527 16.49 35.42 -14.86
C SER A 527 15.29 35.68 -15.79
N ILE A 528 15.25 35.01 -16.94
CA ILE A 528 14.11 35.09 -17.87
C ILE A 528 12.85 34.46 -17.27
N VAL A 529 13.01 33.41 -16.45
CA VAL A 529 11.87 32.74 -15.81
C VAL A 529 11.12 33.74 -14.92
N PHE A 530 11.81 34.59 -14.15
CA PHE A 530 11.16 35.63 -13.35
C PHE A 530 10.36 36.61 -14.21
N VAL A 531 10.90 37.05 -15.35
CA VAL A 531 10.20 37.95 -16.29
C VAL A 531 8.92 37.29 -16.82
N LYS A 532 8.99 36.02 -17.21
CA LYS A 532 7.81 35.28 -17.69
C LYS A 532 6.79 35.02 -16.59
N LEU A 533 7.24 34.68 -15.37
CA LEU A 533 6.36 34.51 -14.22
C LEU A 533 5.67 35.83 -13.84
N ALA A 534 6.35 36.98 -13.97
CA ALA A 534 5.75 38.28 -13.71
C ALA A 534 4.54 38.57 -14.62
N GLN A 535 4.56 38.09 -15.87
CA GLN A 535 3.49 38.20 -16.85
C GLN A 535 2.30 37.26 -16.59
N MET A 536 2.43 36.25 -15.73
CA MET A 536 1.34 35.35 -15.40
C MET A 536 0.25 36.06 -14.59
N PRO A 537 -1.04 35.67 -14.74
CA PRO A 537 -2.11 36.14 -13.88
C PRO A 537 -1.81 35.89 -12.40
N SER A 538 -2.16 36.83 -11.54
CA SER A 538 -2.06 36.66 -10.09
C SER A 538 -2.93 35.49 -9.61
N GLY A 539 -2.41 34.71 -8.66
CA GLY A 539 -3.11 33.58 -8.07
C GLY A 539 -2.16 32.55 -7.47
N VAL A 540 -2.72 31.53 -6.82
CA VAL A 540 -1.98 30.48 -6.08
C VAL A 540 -0.91 29.81 -6.95
N ALA A 541 -1.23 29.51 -8.22
CA ALA A 541 -0.28 28.89 -9.14
C ALA A 541 0.96 29.76 -9.42
N LYS A 542 0.78 31.07 -9.59
CA LYS A 542 1.90 32.01 -9.78
C LYS A 542 2.74 32.09 -8.51
N ASP A 543 2.09 32.21 -7.35
CA ASP A 543 2.77 32.30 -6.05
C ASP A 543 3.60 31.03 -5.78
N GLN A 544 3.08 29.83 -6.10
CA GLN A 544 3.80 28.56 -5.98
C GLN A 544 5.03 28.49 -6.90
N LEU A 545 4.88 28.88 -8.16
CA LEU A 545 5.98 28.86 -9.15
C LEU A 545 7.06 29.88 -8.80
N LEU A 546 6.66 31.10 -8.42
CA LEU A 546 7.60 32.13 -7.94
C LEU A 546 8.32 31.66 -6.68
N SER A 547 7.60 31.11 -5.69
CA SER A 547 8.23 30.57 -4.48
C SER A 547 9.27 29.51 -4.81
N THR A 548 8.94 28.59 -5.71
CA THR A 548 9.84 27.51 -6.16
C THR A 548 11.07 28.07 -6.87
N GLN A 549 10.88 29.04 -7.78
CA GLN A 549 11.98 29.66 -8.52
C GLN A 549 12.89 30.50 -7.62
N ILE A 550 12.32 31.27 -6.68
CA ILE A 550 13.10 32.05 -5.70
C ILE A 550 13.94 31.11 -4.84
N ILE A 551 13.33 30.06 -4.27
CA ILE A 551 14.04 29.09 -3.43
C ILE A 551 15.13 28.36 -4.22
N LYS A 552 14.87 28.00 -5.48
CA LYS A 552 15.89 27.41 -6.37
C LYS A 552 17.09 28.35 -6.51
N MET A 553 16.85 29.62 -6.83
CA MET A 553 17.91 30.61 -7.03
C MET A 553 18.69 30.90 -5.75
N ILE A 554 18.00 31.00 -4.62
CA ILE A 554 18.61 31.16 -3.30
C ILE A 554 19.51 29.96 -2.99
N ASN A 555 19.10 28.72 -3.27
CA ASN A 555 19.94 27.53 -3.04
C ASN A 555 21.17 27.46 -3.95
N LEU A 556 21.11 28.02 -5.16
CA LEU A 556 22.23 28.01 -6.10
C LEU A 556 23.28 29.11 -5.82
N GLU A 557 22.90 30.14 -5.05
CA GLU A 557 23.78 31.26 -4.74
C GLU A 557 24.50 31.06 -3.40
N ASN A 558 25.82 31.14 -3.44
CA ASN A 558 26.67 30.88 -2.27
C ASN A 558 26.81 32.10 -1.35
N ASP A 559 26.58 33.30 -1.87
CA ASP A 559 26.71 34.55 -1.12
C ASP A 559 25.39 35.02 -0.48
N GLU A 560 25.41 35.27 0.83
CA GLU A 560 24.26 35.72 1.61
C GLU A 560 23.66 37.05 1.12
N VAL A 561 24.51 38.02 0.75
CA VAL A 561 24.04 39.34 0.30
C VAL A 561 23.29 39.21 -1.01
N LYS A 562 23.81 38.40 -1.95
CA LYS A 562 23.14 38.11 -3.22
C LYS A 562 21.84 37.32 -3.02
N ARG A 563 21.79 36.34 -2.11
CA ARG A 563 20.54 35.63 -1.78
C ARG A 563 19.47 36.58 -1.25
N ASN A 564 19.85 37.47 -0.33
CA ASN A 564 18.95 38.48 0.22
C ASN A 564 18.47 39.45 -0.87
N LEU A 565 19.33 39.83 -1.81
CA LEU A 565 18.95 40.66 -2.96
C LEU A 565 17.93 39.95 -3.87
N ILE A 566 18.17 38.67 -4.23
CA ILE A 566 17.23 37.86 -5.02
C ILE A 566 15.87 37.80 -4.33
N PHE A 567 15.86 37.57 -3.01
CA PHE A 567 14.63 37.56 -2.23
C PHE A 567 13.90 38.90 -2.29
N GLN A 568 14.58 40.00 -1.93
CA GLN A 568 13.99 41.34 -1.89
C GLN A 568 13.40 41.78 -3.24
N GLN A 569 14.09 41.46 -4.35
CA GLN A 569 13.64 41.83 -5.69
C GLN A 569 12.37 41.10 -6.15
N ASN A 570 12.14 39.88 -5.66
CA ASN A 570 11.12 38.99 -6.23
C ASN A 570 9.96 38.68 -5.26
N ILE A 571 10.13 38.90 -3.95
CA ILE A 571 9.13 38.53 -2.93
C ILE A 571 7.80 39.28 -3.08
N GLU A 572 7.83 40.53 -3.58
CA GLU A 572 6.61 41.32 -3.82
C GLU A 572 5.78 40.79 -5.00
N GLY A 573 6.35 39.93 -5.84
CA GLY A 573 5.61 39.22 -6.88
C GLY A 573 4.66 38.14 -6.34
N ILE A 574 4.85 37.72 -5.08
CA ILE A 574 4.02 36.73 -4.39
C ILE A 574 2.93 37.47 -3.62
N GLN A 575 1.65 37.18 -3.89
CA GLN A 575 0.55 37.89 -3.21
C GLN A 575 0.15 37.22 -1.90
N ASN A 576 0.15 35.89 -1.86
CA ASN A 576 -0.29 35.14 -0.69
C ASN A 576 0.77 35.19 0.43
N PRO A 577 0.40 35.65 1.64
CA PRO A 577 1.34 35.82 2.76
C PRO A 577 1.94 34.51 3.25
N LYS A 578 1.26 33.38 3.06
CA LYS A 578 1.80 32.05 3.43
C LYS A 578 2.99 31.68 2.56
N PHE A 579 2.92 31.95 1.26
CA PHE A 579 4.04 31.74 0.35
C PHE A 579 5.18 32.73 0.64
N LYS A 580 4.88 34.01 0.91
CA LYS A 580 5.92 34.96 1.35
C LYS A 580 6.67 34.46 2.58
N SER A 581 5.93 34.02 3.59
CA SER A 581 6.48 33.48 4.84
C SER A 581 7.23 32.16 4.61
N PHE A 582 6.76 31.32 3.70
CA PHE A 582 7.43 30.08 3.32
C PHE A 582 8.79 30.36 2.67
N VAL A 583 8.87 31.27 1.71
CA VAL A 583 10.12 31.68 1.08
C VAL A 583 11.05 32.35 2.10
N GLY A 584 10.53 33.24 2.94
CA GLY A 584 11.30 33.91 3.99
C GLY A 584 11.95 32.94 4.98
N ARG A 585 11.19 31.94 5.45
CA ARG A 585 11.74 30.87 6.32
C ARG A 585 12.82 30.06 5.61
N ASN A 586 12.65 29.72 4.33
CA ASN A 586 13.67 29.01 3.57
C ASN A 586 14.95 29.84 3.40
N LEU A 587 14.83 31.14 3.14
CA LEU A 587 15.97 32.05 3.08
C LEU A 587 16.73 32.08 4.41
N GLU A 588 16.01 32.23 5.52
CA GLU A 588 16.59 32.23 6.86
C GLU A 588 17.35 30.93 7.15
N ILE A 589 16.74 29.78 6.85
CA ILE A 589 17.37 28.45 7.00
C ILE A 589 18.66 28.38 6.17
N ILE A 590 18.61 28.75 4.89
CA ILE A 590 19.78 28.66 3.99
C ILE A 590 20.89 29.61 4.45
N ASN A 591 20.54 30.82 4.89
CA ASN A 591 21.49 31.79 5.41
C ASN A 591 22.14 31.30 6.71
N ASN A 592 21.37 30.70 7.62
CA ASN A 592 21.88 30.15 8.87
C ASN A 592 22.76 28.91 8.66
N GLN A 593 22.57 28.20 7.54
CA GLN A 593 23.38 27.04 7.14
C GLN A 593 24.65 27.41 6.33
N GLN A 594 24.91 28.69 6.06
CA GLN A 594 26.07 29.09 5.28
C GLN A 594 27.39 28.79 6.01
N LYS A 595 28.42 28.44 5.24
CA LYS A 595 29.80 28.36 5.73
C LYS A 595 30.20 29.61 6.53
N GLY A 596 30.73 29.41 7.74
CA GLY A 596 31.18 30.44 8.67
C GLY A 596 30.10 30.91 9.67
N LYS A 597 28.84 30.48 9.54
CA LYS A 597 27.80 30.76 10.53
C LYS A 597 28.01 29.92 11.79
N PRO A 598 27.63 30.44 12.98
CA PRO A 598 27.74 29.68 14.22
C PRO A 598 26.84 28.44 14.16
N PHE A 599 27.34 27.31 14.66
CA PHE A 599 26.50 26.16 14.93
C PHE A 599 25.68 26.42 16.22
N PRO A 600 24.39 26.03 16.29
CA PRO A 600 23.57 26.21 17.48
C PRO A 600 24.22 25.59 18.73
N ILE A 601 24.04 26.23 19.89
CA ILE A 601 24.56 25.74 21.15
C ILE A 601 23.71 24.57 21.60
N LEU A 602 24.24 23.35 21.43
CA LEU A 602 23.50 22.11 21.66
C LEU A 602 24.22 21.24 22.69
N ALA A 603 23.42 20.60 23.54
CA ALA A 603 23.88 19.59 24.48
C ALA A 603 23.44 18.20 24.01
N PHE A 604 24.41 17.31 23.84
CA PHE A 604 24.16 15.90 23.55
C PHE A 604 24.47 15.07 24.79
N GLU A 605 23.83 13.93 24.92
CA GLU A 605 24.08 12.98 26.00
C GLU A 605 24.60 11.67 25.43
N ASP A 606 25.59 11.06 26.09
CA ASP A 606 25.93 9.67 25.79
C ASP A 606 24.99 8.67 26.50
N GLU A 607 25.29 7.39 26.36
CA GLU A 607 24.53 6.27 26.92
C GLU A 607 24.39 6.36 28.45
N ASP A 608 25.40 6.91 29.13
CA ASP A 608 25.43 7.08 30.58
C ASP A 608 24.77 8.39 31.03
N GLY A 609 24.32 9.22 30.09
CA GLY A 609 23.71 10.52 30.36
C GLY A 609 24.73 11.65 30.58
N LYS A 610 26.01 11.41 30.28
CA LYS A 610 27.02 12.47 30.35
C LYS A 610 26.79 13.46 29.22
N LYS A 611 26.64 14.73 29.59
CA LYS A 611 26.46 15.83 28.64
C LYS A 611 27.78 16.19 27.96
N VAL A 612 27.72 16.39 26.65
CA VAL A 612 28.79 16.91 25.79
C VAL A 612 28.23 18.09 24.99
N SER A 613 29.09 19.04 24.64
CA SER A 613 28.76 20.14 23.73
C SER A 613 29.79 20.17 22.60
N ILE A 614 29.42 20.73 21.45
CA ILE A 614 30.33 20.89 20.30
C ILE A 614 31.61 21.64 20.68
N SER A 615 31.52 22.57 21.64
CA SER A 615 32.68 23.33 22.13
C SER A 615 33.83 22.46 22.67
N GLN A 616 33.56 21.21 23.09
CA GLN A 616 34.62 20.28 23.51
C GLN A 616 35.51 19.81 22.36
N PHE A 617 35.05 19.95 21.11
CA PHE A 617 35.78 19.57 19.91
C PHE A 617 36.44 20.77 19.21
N LYS A 618 36.47 21.94 19.85
CA LYS A 618 37.15 23.14 19.33
C LYS A 618 38.61 22.82 18.99
N GLY A 619 39.08 23.34 17.86
CA GLY A 619 40.40 23.04 17.29
C GLY A 619 40.39 21.87 16.29
N LYS A 620 39.27 21.15 16.13
CA LYS A 620 39.12 20.05 15.16
C LYS A 620 37.95 20.31 14.23
N PHE A 621 38.04 19.78 13.01
CA PHE A 621 36.87 19.63 12.17
C PHE A 621 35.96 18.54 12.75
N VAL A 622 34.66 18.82 12.81
CA VAL A 622 33.67 17.89 13.37
C VAL A 622 32.75 17.43 12.25
N VAL A 623 32.73 16.13 11.97
CA VAL A 623 31.81 15.51 11.00
C VAL A 623 30.66 14.89 11.77
N ILE A 624 29.44 15.32 11.49
CA ILE A 624 28.23 14.95 12.22
C ILE A 624 27.32 14.14 11.32
N ASP A 625 26.85 13.00 11.81
CA ASP A 625 25.76 12.19 11.24
C ASP A 625 24.51 12.30 12.13
N PHE A 626 23.44 12.88 11.60
CA PHE A 626 22.13 12.89 12.23
C PHE A 626 21.29 11.70 11.75
N TRP A 627 20.88 10.85 12.68
CA TRP A 627 20.17 9.60 12.40
C TRP A 627 19.08 9.29 13.43
N ALA A 628 18.29 8.24 13.18
CA ALA A 628 17.30 7.74 14.13
C ALA A 628 17.09 6.22 13.98
N THR A 629 16.64 5.55 15.05
CA THR A 629 16.41 4.09 15.04
C THR A 629 15.35 3.65 14.02
N TRP A 630 14.40 4.52 13.69
CA TRP A 630 13.34 4.29 12.72
C TRP A 630 13.74 4.65 11.27
N CYS A 631 14.93 5.23 11.07
CA CYS A 631 15.41 5.62 9.74
C CYS A 631 16.19 4.47 9.08
N ALA A 632 15.51 3.68 8.25
CA ALA A 632 16.14 2.57 7.51
C ALA A 632 17.33 3.02 6.63
N PRO A 633 17.23 4.10 5.81
CA PRO A 633 18.38 4.57 5.03
C PRO A 633 19.56 5.01 5.89
N CYS A 634 19.32 5.52 7.10
CA CYS A 634 20.40 5.92 8.01
C CYS A 634 21.18 4.70 8.52
N LYS A 635 20.46 3.63 8.85
CA LYS A 635 21.06 2.35 9.24
C LYS A 635 21.87 1.72 8.11
N GLU A 636 21.42 1.87 6.86
CA GLU A 636 22.20 1.42 5.69
C GLU A 636 23.49 2.23 5.50
N THR A 637 23.50 3.53 5.81
CA THR A 637 24.70 4.38 5.67
C THR A 637 25.66 4.32 6.85
N SER A 638 25.18 3.95 8.04
CA SER A 638 25.97 3.95 9.29
C SER A 638 27.28 3.14 9.20
N PRO A 639 27.31 1.91 8.62
CA PRO A 639 28.56 1.16 8.47
C PRO A 639 29.62 1.87 7.62
N VAL A 640 29.20 2.65 6.62
CA VAL A 640 30.13 3.42 5.76
C VAL A 640 30.68 4.62 6.51
N PHE A 641 29.86 5.31 7.30
CA PHE A 641 30.31 6.40 8.16
C PHE A 641 31.35 5.92 9.18
N ASP A 642 31.09 4.78 9.81
CA ASP A 642 32.01 4.09 10.72
C ASP A 642 33.35 3.75 10.06
N TYR A 643 33.30 3.26 8.82
CA TYR A 643 34.50 2.97 8.03
C TYR A 643 35.33 4.24 7.79
N GLN A 644 34.69 5.36 7.42
CA GLN A 644 35.38 6.64 7.21
C GLN A 644 36.01 7.16 8.51
N ALA A 645 35.31 7.05 9.64
CA ALA A 645 35.83 7.41 10.94
C ALA A 645 37.05 6.54 11.31
N LYS A 646 36.97 5.23 11.10
CA LYS A 646 38.08 4.30 11.35
C LYS A 646 39.30 4.61 10.47
N LYS A 647 39.11 4.96 9.20
CA LYS A 647 40.19 5.36 8.28
C LYS A 647 40.88 6.64 8.75
N ASN A 648 40.14 7.56 9.36
CA ASN A 648 40.64 8.85 9.85
C ASN A 648 41.02 8.85 11.34
N ARG A 649 41.03 7.69 12.02
CA ARG A 649 41.31 7.61 13.47
C ARG A 649 42.66 8.17 13.91
N ASN A 650 43.63 8.24 13.00
CA ASN A 650 44.97 8.78 13.23
C ASN A 650 45.10 10.26 12.82
N ASN A 651 44.00 10.90 12.39
CA ASN A 651 43.98 12.30 12.02
C ASN A 651 43.46 13.12 13.20
N ASP A 652 44.37 13.70 13.97
CA ASP A 652 44.01 14.47 15.17
C ASP A 652 43.16 15.72 14.88
N ASN A 653 43.10 16.16 13.61
CA ASN A 653 42.36 17.35 13.18
C ASN A 653 40.89 17.07 12.85
N ILE A 654 40.44 15.80 12.83
CA ILE A 654 39.05 15.45 12.48
C ILE A 654 38.44 14.57 13.56
N VAL A 655 37.19 14.84 13.93
CA VAL A 655 36.39 13.99 14.81
C VAL A 655 35.04 13.67 14.18
N PHE A 656 34.57 12.45 14.38
CA PHE A 656 33.28 11.97 13.88
C PHE A 656 32.31 11.83 15.05
N LEU A 657 31.09 12.34 14.88
CA LEU A 657 29.99 12.25 15.84
C LEU A 657 28.77 11.65 15.15
N SER A 658 28.16 10.66 15.78
CA SER A 658 26.86 10.13 15.37
C SER A 658 25.82 10.54 16.41
N ILE A 659 24.81 11.29 15.98
CA ILE A 659 23.83 11.95 16.84
C ILE A 659 22.44 11.42 16.50
N SER A 660 21.86 10.64 17.41
CA SER A 660 20.48 10.20 17.35
C SER A 660 19.54 11.36 17.67
N ILE A 661 18.50 11.48 16.86
CA ILE A 661 17.36 12.39 17.04
C ILE A 661 16.08 11.63 17.43
N ASP A 662 16.22 10.42 17.98
CA ASP A 662 15.09 9.65 18.50
C ASP A 662 14.39 10.43 19.62
N GLU A 663 13.06 10.54 19.58
CA GLU A 663 12.31 11.16 20.68
C GLU A 663 12.44 10.37 21.99
N ASP A 664 12.56 9.04 21.89
CA ASP A 664 12.69 8.13 23.03
C ASP A 664 14.13 7.62 23.17
N LYS A 665 14.86 8.17 24.15
CA LYS A 665 16.23 7.77 24.49
C LYS A 665 16.35 6.27 24.76
N ASN A 666 15.32 5.61 25.31
CA ASN A 666 15.39 4.19 25.61
C ASN A 666 15.38 3.32 24.35
N LYS A 667 14.65 3.73 23.30
CA LYS A 667 14.67 3.06 22.00
C LYS A 667 16.05 3.13 21.37
N TRP A 668 16.65 4.31 21.39
CA TRP A 668 18.03 4.50 20.94
C TRP A 668 19.01 3.59 21.69
N LYS A 669 18.97 3.57 23.03
CA LYS A 669 19.82 2.68 23.84
C LYS A 669 19.61 1.20 23.51
N LEU A 670 18.37 0.78 23.25
CA LEU A 670 18.07 -0.61 22.89
C LEU A 670 18.65 -0.97 21.52
N ASP A 671 18.57 -0.06 20.55
CA ASP A 671 19.12 -0.25 19.20
C ASP A 671 20.66 -0.33 19.21
N LEU A 672 21.32 0.47 20.06
CA LEU A 672 22.77 0.43 20.26
C LEU A 672 23.27 -0.91 20.81
N LYS A 673 22.49 -1.61 21.65
CA LYS A 673 22.87 -2.96 22.12
C LYS A 673 22.97 -3.98 20.98
N ASN A 674 22.21 -3.76 19.91
CA ASN A 674 22.18 -4.65 18.76
C ASN A 674 23.17 -4.24 17.66
N THR A 675 23.76 -3.04 17.75
CA THR A 675 24.56 -2.43 16.68
C THR A 675 25.91 -1.97 17.22
N LYS A 676 27.01 -2.61 16.81
CA LYS A 676 28.36 -2.19 17.19
C LYS A 676 28.86 -1.09 16.27
N SER A 677 29.12 0.11 16.81
CA SER A 677 29.75 1.22 16.10
C SER A 677 31.11 1.57 16.71
N ASN A 678 32.06 1.99 15.87
CA ASN A 678 33.36 2.54 16.29
C ASN A 678 33.32 4.05 16.52
N VAL A 679 32.22 4.71 16.15
CA VAL A 679 31.99 6.14 16.38
C VAL A 679 31.23 6.30 17.69
N LYS A 680 31.65 7.25 18.52
CA LYS A 680 30.94 7.55 19.76
C LYS A 680 29.53 8.03 19.44
N GLN A 681 28.55 7.36 20.05
CA GLN A 681 27.13 7.61 19.86
C GLN A 681 26.64 8.65 20.86
N TRP A 682 25.83 9.56 20.37
CA TRP A 682 25.24 10.64 21.15
C TRP A 682 23.75 10.74 20.87
N TRP A 683 23.02 11.29 21.83
CA TRP A 683 21.60 11.57 21.70
C TRP A 683 21.34 13.06 21.87
N ALA A 684 20.59 13.64 20.94
CA ALA A 684 20.16 15.03 21.03
C ALA A 684 19.08 15.16 22.10
N SER A 685 19.42 15.84 23.20
CA SER A 685 18.48 16.08 24.30
C SER A 685 17.39 17.10 23.97
N ASP A 686 17.62 17.94 22.95
CA ASP A 686 16.65 18.90 22.44
C ASP A 686 15.97 18.36 21.17
N ALA A 687 14.66 18.12 21.27
CA ALA A 687 13.83 17.67 20.15
C ALA A 687 13.71 18.70 19.01
N ASN A 688 14.04 19.98 19.27
CA ASN A 688 13.97 21.04 18.26
C ASN A 688 15.27 21.20 17.44
N ILE A 689 16.30 20.40 17.72
CA ILE A 689 17.61 20.51 17.06
C ILE A 689 17.53 20.59 15.53
N LEU A 690 16.75 19.71 14.90
CA LEU A 690 16.61 19.69 13.46
C LEU A 690 15.89 20.94 12.94
N LYS A 691 14.94 21.46 13.71
CA LYS A 691 14.22 22.69 13.36
C LYS A 691 15.12 23.91 13.42
N GLU A 692 15.94 24.03 14.47
CA GLU A 692 16.93 25.11 14.60
C GLU A 692 17.99 25.05 13.50
N LEU A 693 18.42 23.83 13.15
CA LEU A 693 19.34 23.60 12.06
C LEU A 693 18.67 23.68 10.68
N GLY A 694 17.35 23.79 10.57
CA GLY A 694 16.62 23.76 9.30
C GLY A 694 16.80 22.46 8.51
N VAL A 695 16.96 21.34 9.20
CA VAL A 695 17.07 19.99 8.64
C VAL A 695 15.69 19.35 8.61
N ASN A 696 15.19 19.07 7.40
CA ASN A 696 13.83 18.53 7.21
C ASN A 696 13.80 17.01 6.95
N SER A 697 14.95 16.36 6.84
CA SER A 697 15.06 14.92 6.56
C SER A 697 16.40 14.36 7.00
N ILE A 698 16.41 13.09 7.42
CA ILE A 698 17.61 12.27 7.68
C ILE A 698 17.66 11.10 6.67
N PRO A 699 18.85 10.54 6.34
CA PRO A 699 20.17 10.82 6.89
C PRO A 699 20.65 12.23 6.54
N ARG A 700 21.29 12.92 7.50
CA ARG A 700 21.87 14.25 7.26
C ARG A 700 23.29 14.30 7.80
N PHE A 701 24.23 14.69 6.94
CA PHE A 701 25.63 14.87 7.29
C PHE A 701 26.00 16.36 7.29
N MET A 702 26.78 16.79 8.28
CA MET A 702 27.31 18.15 8.39
C MET A 702 28.78 18.12 8.77
N MET A 703 29.50 19.20 8.44
CA MET A 703 30.87 19.40 8.87
C MET A 703 31.02 20.79 9.50
N LEU A 704 31.65 20.84 10.67
CA LEU A 704 32.01 22.07 11.37
C LEU A 704 33.53 22.30 11.28
N ASP A 705 33.93 23.57 11.29
CA ASP A 705 35.33 23.99 11.31
C ASP A 705 35.91 24.00 12.76
N PRO A 706 37.24 24.20 12.92
CA PRO A 706 37.89 24.25 14.22
C PRO A 706 37.36 25.32 15.19
N ASP A 707 36.68 26.36 14.70
CA ASP A 707 36.05 27.38 15.54
C ASP A 707 34.64 26.96 16.01
N GLY A 708 34.15 25.80 15.56
CA GLY A 708 32.80 25.32 15.83
C GLY A 708 31.73 25.99 14.96
N LYS A 709 32.12 26.61 13.85
CA LYS A 709 31.20 27.19 12.85
C LYS A 709 30.93 26.18 11.75
N ILE A 710 29.86 26.40 11.00
CA ILE A 710 29.50 25.54 9.88
C ILE A 710 30.59 25.62 8.81
N TYR A 711 31.18 24.48 8.44
CA TYR A 711 32.04 24.35 7.26
C TYR A 711 31.24 23.92 6.03
N ASN A 712 30.37 22.92 6.21
CA ASN A 712 29.42 22.45 5.21
C ASN A 712 28.16 21.89 5.89
N ALA A 713 27.01 22.54 5.71
CA ALA A 713 25.74 22.10 6.30
C ALA A 713 25.06 20.96 5.53
N ASN A 714 25.51 20.62 4.31
CA ASN A 714 24.94 19.57 3.49
C ASN A 714 26.09 18.71 2.92
N MET A 715 26.78 18.00 3.80
CA MET A 715 27.86 17.10 3.40
C MET A 715 27.31 15.98 2.52
N PRO A 716 28.09 15.53 1.51
CA PRO A 716 27.76 14.33 0.75
C PRO A 716 27.60 13.10 1.64
N ARG A 717 26.99 12.04 1.11
CA ARG A 717 26.90 10.78 1.85
C ARG A 717 28.30 10.15 1.99
N PRO A 718 28.58 9.39 3.05
CA PRO A 718 29.90 8.79 3.29
C PRO A 718 30.40 7.82 2.21
N ASN A 719 29.49 7.33 1.35
CA ASN A 719 29.80 6.46 0.22
C ASN A 719 30.06 7.22 -1.11
N GLU A 720 29.88 8.53 -1.14
CA GLU A 720 30.14 9.37 -2.31
C GLU A 720 31.61 9.82 -2.33
N THR A 721 32.20 9.94 -3.53
CA THR A 721 33.63 10.26 -3.71
C THR A 721 33.99 11.64 -3.16
N ASN A 722 33.14 12.63 -3.43
CA ASN A 722 33.27 14.00 -2.95
C ASN A 722 33.26 14.14 -1.42
N PHE A 723 32.76 13.14 -0.66
CA PHE A 723 32.85 13.14 0.79
C PHE A 723 34.32 13.11 1.25
N VAL A 724 35.10 12.20 0.67
CA VAL A 724 36.52 12.03 0.99
C VAL A 724 37.32 13.26 0.56
N ASP A 725 37.02 13.81 -0.63
CA ASP A 725 37.69 15.01 -1.13
C ASP A 725 37.53 16.20 -0.19
N ILE A 726 36.34 16.36 0.41
CA ILE A 726 36.09 17.44 1.39
C ILE A 726 36.88 17.20 2.68
N LEU A 727 36.96 15.97 3.17
CA LEU A 727 37.75 15.63 4.36
C LEU A 727 39.24 15.87 4.14
N GLU A 728 39.77 15.49 2.97
CA GLU A 728 41.19 15.66 2.65
C GLU A 728 41.56 17.14 2.48
N LYS A 729 40.70 17.93 1.81
CA LYS A 729 40.84 19.39 1.72
C LYS A 729 40.82 20.05 3.09
N ALA A 730 39.92 19.63 3.98
CA ALA A 730 39.87 20.15 5.35
C ALA A 730 41.09 19.74 6.18
N ALA A 731 41.64 18.55 5.96
CA ALA A 731 42.84 18.06 6.63
C ALA A 731 44.16 18.71 6.16
N GLY A 732 44.11 19.64 5.21
CA GLY A 732 45.31 20.31 4.68
C GLY A 732 46.19 19.42 3.81
N LYS A 733 45.66 18.31 3.27
CA LYS A 733 46.36 17.50 2.28
C LYS A 733 46.13 18.12 0.91
N ASN A 734 47.19 18.61 0.26
CA ASN A 734 47.14 19.07 -1.13
C ASN A 734 46.61 17.92 -2.02
N THR A 735 45.39 18.08 -2.55
CA THR A 735 44.87 17.22 -3.61
C THR A 735 45.32 17.80 -4.95
N ASP A 736 46.60 17.63 -5.30
CA ASP A 736 47.14 17.91 -6.65
C ASP A 736 46.91 16.72 -7.60
N PHE A 737 45.73 16.10 -7.53
CA PHE A 737 45.31 15.08 -8.49
C PHE A 737 43.91 15.46 -8.98
N PHE A 738 43.75 15.56 -10.30
CA PHE A 738 42.56 15.97 -11.06
C PHE A 738 42.43 17.45 -11.47
N GLU A 739 43.53 18.08 -11.91
CA GLU A 739 43.45 18.99 -13.06
C GLU A 739 43.77 18.21 -14.35
N HIS A 740 42.83 17.38 -14.82
CA HIS A 740 42.67 17.04 -16.24
C HIS A 740 41.36 16.26 -16.43
N GLY A 741 40.37 16.93 -17.03
CA GLY A 741 39.28 16.30 -17.76
C GLY A 741 37.93 16.22 -17.04
N PHE A 742 37.11 17.26 -17.21
CA PHE A 742 35.71 17.13 -17.64
C PHE A 742 35.34 18.33 -18.52
#